data_AF-A0A8H7AUZ8-F1
#
_entry.id   AF-A0A8H7AUZ8-F1
#
_cell.length_a   1.000
_cell.length_b   1.000
_cell.length_c   1.000
_cell.angle_alpha   90.00
_cell.angle_beta   90.00
_cell.angle_gamma   90.00
#
_symmetry.space_group_name_H-M   'P 1'
#
loop_
_entity.id
_entity.type
_entity.pdbx_description
1 polymer ?
#
loop_
_entity_poly.entity_id
_entity_poly.type
_entity_poly.pdbx_seq_one_letter_code
_entity_poly.pdbx_strand_id
1 'polypeptide(L)'
;MIFLPTSRRWLLPALGLLIFVLMYRSIIHVPASVRTTLRFTHHPEIQYGVKISQEAVDEQFVPPRDPSQGHVWPDQKSYYTYPSQTPGHFNPYLEPLLQCRRKPNPYTDYIRLPNIVQSVSQLTSRGEASDQQKFNPTIIALPPWSPHQYLLVSRVVTEGAHQESLLCEADSCYTGNTSEGRRPREKDCTADDLTILGAAGGLRCSTPPRIVSIPSTPAEKCEGAWSAFPDIPGFHDPRVFWSGKGEPLIMVNSASRYACVGLWITDLRNVHEPLQALLESQPGQPYHPGPLMSYPSLTELTRNPAAARAQVEKNWFMFFPTPEEAFLHYDLSIPRSAAGERNRTLGGRTFAKIIGNGFTTPNLTDPLEPPCLLDEPDTRGKYGHWHQASNALKLILCRRAEAERGTCSEEQQDRAVHFAVMHRKFSNDLGLPLRYERFFVVWEARPPFRLLGMSRHPISMWNETASGWDAEENWAEEEDGYDDGDSPYESNHSSHRPPPPDDLAKNTTTTTTTSNEPTNNSQNQASAAPPNLLRRTSNTTTSSDITPSPPPTQPKPLLPAQQTPRTNWAYFTYTPSIAWSFRSRPAIPRREHGPQDDRSAGSDPGSDGDPEHTRTLQALNIGYLDDEVILGIGMDDRGQGVARVRAEELLACLRRCGSEP
;
A
#
# COMPACT_ATOMS: atom_id res chain seq x y z
N MET A 1 37.08 40.74 -41.23
CA MET A 1 37.29 39.73 -40.16
C MET A 1 36.25 38.64 -40.35
N ILE A 2 36.60 37.36 -40.24
CA ILE A 2 35.65 36.24 -40.42
C ILE A 2 35.37 35.63 -39.04
N PHE A 3 34.10 35.69 -38.61
CA PHE A 3 33.67 35.08 -37.36
C PHE A 3 33.45 33.58 -37.56
N LEU A 4 34.05 32.75 -36.70
CA LEU A 4 33.83 31.30 -36.68
C LEU A 4 32.97 30.89 -35.46
N PRO A 5 32.02 29.95 -35.61
CA PRO A 5 31.12 29.57 -34.51
C PRO A 5 31.84 28.98 -33.29
N THR A 6 31.32 29.31 -32.11
CA THR A 6 31.83 28.87 -30.79
C THR A 6 31.89 27.37 -30.61
N SER A 7 31.02 26.61 -31.28
CA SER A 7 30.96 25.13 -31.23
C SER A 7 32.27 24.43 -31.61
N ARG A 8 33.10 25.04 -32.49
CA ARG A 8 34.38 24.43 -32.90
C ARG A 8 35.49 24.46 -31.83
N ARG A 9 35.34 25.23 -30.75
CA ARG A 9 36.36 25.30 -29.67
C ARG A 9 36.47 24.01 -28.84
N TRP A 10 35.42 23.19 -28.79
CA TRP A 10 35.37 21.98 -27.96
C TRP A 10 35.79 20.69 -28.68
N LEU A 11 35.86 20.71 -30.01
CA LEU A 11 36.25 19.53 -30.81
C LEU A 11 37.68 19.05 -30.54
N LEU A 12 38.64 19.97 -30.41
CA LEU A 12 40.05 19.63 -30.14
C LEU A 12 40.27 18.98 -28.76
N PRO A 13 39.79 19.53 -27.62
CA PRO A 13 39.95 18.86 -26.33
C PRO A 13 39.17 17.55 -26.24
N ALA A 14 37.99 17.43 -26.87
CA ALA A 14 37.25 16.17 -26.93
C ALA A 14 38.01 15.08 -27.70
N LEU A 15 38.65 15.41 -28.83
CA LEU A 15 39.48 14.48 -29.58
C LEU A 15 40.73 14.06 -28.79
N GLY A 16 41.35 15.00 -28.08
CA GLY A 16 42.49 14.72 -27.18
C GLY A 16 42.13 13.74 -26.06
N LEU A 17 40.97 13.93 -25.42
CA LEU A 17 40.47 13.02 -24.38
C LEU A 17 40.22 11.61 -24.94
N LEU A 18 39.62 11.51 -26.13
CA LEU A 18 39.36 10.22 -26.81
C LEU A 18 40.66 9.47 -27.11
N ILE A 19 41.68 10.17 -27.65
CA ILE A 19 43.00 9.59 -27.93
C ILE A 19 43.66 9.10 -26.62
N PHE A 20 43.56 9.87 -25.53
CA PHE A 20 44.10 9.48 -24.23
C PHE A 20 43.45 8.21 -23.66
N VAL A 21 42.11 8.09 -23.77
CA VAL A 21 41.38 6.88 -23.35
C VAL A 21 41.77 5.65 -24.20
N LEU A 22 41.94 5.83 -25.52
CA LEU A 22 42.37 4.76 -26.41
C LEU A 22 43.81 4.30 -26.13
N MET A 23 44.74 5.22 -25.84
CA MET A 23 46.10 4.88 -25.42
C MET A 23 46.14 4.22 -24.03
N TYR A 24 45.34 4.68 -23.08
CA TYR A 24 45.27 4.05 -21.75
C TYR A 24 44.77 2.61 -21.83
N ARG A 25 43.81 2.32 -22.73
CA ARG A 25 43.33 0.96 -22.98
C ARG A 25 44.33 0.04 -23.68
N SER A 26 45.20 0.55 -24.56
CA SER A 26 46.20 -0.29 -25.25
C SER A 26 47.45 -0.57 -24.44
N ILE A 27 47.75 0.25 -23.42
CA ILE A 27 48.90 0.05 -22.51
C ILE A 27 48.60 -1.02 -21.44
N ILE A 28 47.34 -1.20 -21.02
CA ILE A 28 46.96 -2.12 -19.93
C ILE A 28 46.47 -3.47 -20.48
N HIS A 29 47.36 -4.19 -21.18
CA HIS A 29 47.18 -5.61 -21.46
C HIS A 29 47.70 -6.46 -20.29
N VAL A 30 46.81 -6.85 -19.38
CA VAL A 30 47.14 -7.79 -18.29
C VAL A 30 47.31 -9.21 -18.86
N PRO A 31 48.44 -9.92 -18.61
CA PRO A 31 48.64 -11.28 -19.09
C PRO A 31 47.65 -12.30 -18.47
N ALA A 32 46.97 -13.06 -19.32
CA ALA A 32 45.96 -14.05 -18.91
C ALA A 32 46.57 -15.40 -18.45
N SER A 33 47.47 -15.39 -17.47
CA SER A 33 48.23 -16.59 -17.08
C SER A 33 48.69 -16.67 -15.61
N VAL A 34 47.78 -16.44 -14.64
CA VAL A 34 48.03 -16.79 -13.22
C VAL A 34 46.99 -17.82 -12.71
N ARG A 35 47.24 -19.11 -13.00
CA ARG A 35 46.51 -20.21 -12.35
C ARG A 35 47.01 -20.37 -10.91
N THR A 36 46.25 -19.85 -9.95
CA THR A 36 46.59 -19.99 -8.52
C THR A 36 45.96 -21.26 -7.95
N THR A 37 46.79 -22.28 -7.67
CA THR A 37 46.35 -23.58 -7.16
C THR A 37 46.05 -23.55 -5.66
N LEU A 38 44.94 -22.92 -5.26
CA LEU A 38 44.48 -22.93 -3.87
C LEU A 38 43.91 -24.31 -3.49
N ARG A 39 44.63 -25.01 -2.61
CA ARG A 39 44.12 -26.21 -1.93
C ARG A 39 43.12 -25.79 -0.86
N PHE A 40 41.86 -26.20 -0.99
CA PHE A 40 40.91 -26.14 0.11
C PHE A 40 41.35 -27.10 1.21
N THR A 41 41.75 -26.54 2.37
CA THR A 41 41.76 -27.28 3.63
C THR A 41 40.35 -27.24 4.19
N HIS A 42 39.78 -28.40 4.52
CA HIS A 42 38.53 -28.45 5.28
C HIS A 42 38.78 -27.81 6.66
N HIS A 43 38.17 -26.65 6.90
CA HIS A 43 37.91 -26.22 8.28
C HIS A 43 36.73 -27.00 8.85
N PRO A 44 36.72 -27.27 10.18
CA PRO A 44 35.57 -27.86 10.83
C PRO A 44 34.36 -26.92 10.76
N GLU A 45 33.18 -27.53 10.86
CA GLU A 45 31.87 -26.91 10.71
C GLU A 45 31.65 -25.75 11.70
N ILE A 46 31.77 -24.51 11.22
CA ILE A 46 31.50 -23.30 12.02
C ILE A 46 29.98 -23.15 12.14
N GLN A 47 29.46 -23.19 13.36
CA GLN A 47 28.05 -22.89 13.61
C GLN A 47 27.77 -21.40 13.36
N TYR A 48 27.02 -21.09 12.30
CA TYR A 48 26.62 -19.73 11.93
C TYR A 48 25.52 -19.19 12.85
N GLY A 49 25.92 -18.75 14.04
CA GLY A 49 25.08 -17.94 14.94
C GLY A 49 25.63 -16.53 15.05
N VAL A 50 24.93 -15.53 14.51
CA VAL A 50 25.26 -14.11 14.72
C VAL A 50 25.04 -13.77 16.19
N LYS A 51 26.13 -13.63 16.95
CA LYS A 51 26.11 -13.33 18.38
C LYS A 51 26.11 -11.82 18.64
N ILE A 52 24.93 -11.27 18.88
CA ILE A 52 24.77 -9.89 19.38
C ILE A 52 24.87 -9.94 20.91
N SER A 53 25.73 -9.12 21.53
CA SER A 53 25.80 -9.00 22.98
C SER A 53 24.67 -8.12 23.52
N GLN A 54 24.10 -8.51 24.66
CA GLN A 54 23.08 -7.73 25.35
C GLN A 54 23.56 -6.30 25.68
N GLU A 55 24.84 -6.13 26.00
CA GLU A 55 25.46 -4.82 26.29
C GLU A 55 25.29 -3.81 25.14
N ALA A 56 25.33 -4.26 23.87
CA ALA A 56 25.12 -3.41 22.69
C ALA A 56 23.64 -3.02 22.46
N VAL A 57 22.72 -3.56 23.27
CA VAL A 57 21.29 -3.22 23.32
C VAL A 57 21.02 -2.37 24.59
N ASP A 58 21.65 -2.71 25.71
CA ASP A 58 21.37 -2.12 27.02
C ASP A 58 21.99 -0.72 27.22
N GLU A 59 23.08 -0.35 26.51
CA GLU A 59 23.62 1.03 26.53
C GLU A 59 22.60 2.12 26.15
N GLN A 60 21.45 1.75 25.57
CA GLN A 60 20.41 2.65 25.09
C GLN A 60 19.24 2.83 26.08
N PHE A 61 19.24 2.11 27.22
CA PHE A 61 18.23 2.18 28.27
C PHE A 61 18.72 2.90 29.54
N VAL A 62 19.08 4.18 29.42
CA VAL A 62 19.36 5.05 30.58
C VAL A 62 18.21 6.06 30.76
N PRO A 63 17.19 5.77 31.59
CA PRO A 63 16.29 6.81 32.08
C PRO A 63 17.07 7.82 32.94
N PRO A 64 16.59 9.06 33.11
CA PRO A 64 17.22 10.04 33.99
C PRO A 64 17.33 9.47 35.41
N ARG A 65 18.56 9.36 35.92
CA ARG A 65 18.90 8.58 37.12
C ARG A 65 18.27 9.13 38.40
N ASP A 66 17.55 8.28 39.12
CA ASP A 66 17.44 8.38 40.58
C ASP A 66 18.71 7.71 41.20
N PRO A 67 19.52 8.42 42.00
CA PRO A 67 20.74 7.88 42.59
C PRO A 67 20.52 7.00 43.83
N SER A 68 19.27 6.74 44.25
CA SER A 68 18.95 6.05 45.52
C SER A 68 18.87 4.52 45.45
N GLN A 69 18.74 3.92 44.26
CA GLN A 69 18.55 2.47 44.12
C GLN A 69 19.86 1.74 43.80
N GLY A 70 20.20 0.74 44.63
CA GLY A 70 21.43 -0.03 44.51
C GLY A 70 21.43 -1.00 43.33
N HIS A 71 22.58 -1.10 42.64
CA HIS A 71 22.74 -1.94 41.45
C HIS A 71 22.52 -3.44 41.74
N VAL A 72 21.56 -4.03 41.03
CA VAL A 72 21.56 -5.46 40.68
C VAL A 72 21.94 -5.55 39.20
N TRP A 73 23.11 -6.09 38.90
CA TRP A 73 23.54 -6.33 37.52
C TRP A 73 22.91 -7.64 37.00
N PRO A 74 22.29 -7.66 35.80
CA PRO A 74 21.90 -8.91 35.15
C PRO A 74 23.13 -9.71 34.71
N ASP A 75 23.00 -11.03 34.64
CA ASP A 75 24.15 -11.92 34.40
C ASP A 75 24.66 -11.82 32.93
N GLN A 76 25.97 -11.63 32.78
CA GLN A 76 26.52 -10.74 31.73
C GLN A 76 26.77 -11.41 30.37
N LYS A 77 26.08 -12.51 30.03
CA LYS A 77 26.39 -13.35 28.84
C LYS A 77 25.20 -13.85 28.02
N SER A 78 24.09 -13.10 28.04
CA SER A 78 23.01 -13.28 27.07
C SER A 78 23.47 -12.89 25.66
N TYR A 79 23.54 -13.90 24.76
CA TYR A 79 23.70 -13.69 23.33
C TYR A 79 22.47 -14.19 22.60
N TYR A 80 21.79 -13.33 21.85
CA TYR A 80 20.86 -13.79 20.83
C TYR A 80 21.65 -14.67 19.85
N THR A 81 21.28 -15.95 19.79
CA THR A 81 21.91 -16.96 18.95
C THR A 81 20.81 -17.63 18.16
N TYR A 82 20.57 -17.15 16.94
CA TYR A 82 19.58 -17.76 16.06
C TYR A 82 20.00 -19.21 15.74
N PRO A 83 19.07 -20.18 15.71
CA PRO A 83 19.36 -21.50 15.19
C PRO A 83 19.67 -21.37 13.70
N SER A 84 20.87 -21.77 13.30
CA SER A 84 21.30 -21.87 11.91
C SER A 84 20.40 -22.86 11.16
N GLN A 85 19.29 -22.38 10.57
CA GLN A 85 18.53 -23.16 9.61
C GLN A 85 19.46 -23.56 8.46
N THR A 86 19.43 -24.83 8.07
CA THR A 86 20.27 -25.32 6.97
C THR A 86 19.92 -24.60 5.66
N PRO A 87 20.90 -23.98 4.97
CA PRO A 87 20.68 -23.36 3.68
C PRO A 87 20.05 -24.36 2.70
N GLY A 88 18.85 -24.04 2.21
CA GLY A 88 18.05 -24.92 1.35
C GLY A 88 16.75 -25.47 1.95
N HIS A 89 16.43 -25.22 3.24
CA HIS A 89 15.11 -25.57 3.77
C HIS A 89 13.99 -24.71 3.14
N PHE A 90 13.32 -25.26 2.13
CA PHE A 90 12.15 -24.69 1.49
C PHE A 90 10.89 -24.99 2.32
N ASN A 91 10.00 -24.00 2.46
CA ASN A 91 8.73 -24.16 3.16
C ASN A 91 7.75 -24.99 2.29
N PRO A 92 7.41 -26.25 2.65
CA PRO A 92 6.64 -27.13 1.79
C PRO A 92 5.20 -26.62 1.55
N TYR A 93 4.66 -25.79 2.45
CA TYR A 93 3.32 -25.22 2.30
C TYR A 93 3.23 -24.14 1.21
N LEU A 94 4.37 -23.67 0.67
CA LEU A 94 4.43 -22.79 -0.50
C LEU A 94 4.50 -23.56 -1.84
N GLU A 95 4.69 -24.88 -1.86
CA GLU A 95 4.80 -25.64 -3.12
C GLU A 95 3.59 -25.47 -4.07
N PRO A 96 2.32 -25.49 -3.58
CA PRO A 96 1.15 -25.25 -4.44
C PRO A 96 1.08 -23.83 -5.04
N LEU A 97 1.84 -22.90 -4.47
CA LEU A 97 1.86 -21.47 -4.84
C LEU A 97 2.96 -21.13 -5.86
N LEU A 98 3.91 -22.03 -6.11
CA LEU A 98 4.92 -21.88 -7.17
C LEU A 98 4.34 -22.06 -8.59
N GLN A 99 3.13 -22.61 -8.69
CA GLN A 99 2.48 -22.94 -9.96
C GLN A 99 1.79 -21.71 -10.57
N CYS A 100 2.08 -21.43 -11.84
CA CYS A 100 1.52 -20.31 -12.57
C CYS A 100 0.22 -20.74 -13.28
N ARG A 101 -0.93 -20.53 -12.62
CA ARG A 101 -2.27 -20.84 -13.19
C ARG A 101 -2.67 -19.91 -14.35
N ARG A 102 -1.99 -18.77 -14.50
CA ARG A 102 -2.17 -17.77 -15.56
C ARG A 102 -0.81 -17.51 -16.21
N LYS A 103 -0.80 -17.35 -17.54
CA LYS A 103 0.38 -16.88 -18.28
C LYS A 103 0.57 -15.37 -18.05
N PRO A 104 1.81 -14.84 -18.04
CA PRO A 104 2.04 -13.40 -18.12
C PRO A 104 1.66 -12.89 -19.52
N ASN A 105 1.28 -11.62 -19.64
CA ASN A 105 1.08 -10.96 -20.93
C ASN A 105 2.46 -10.76 -21.63
N PRO A 106 2.60 -11.09 -22.93
CA PRO A 106 3.90 -11.22 -23.59
C PRO A 106 4.67 -9.90 -23.83
N TYR A 107 4.04 -8.73 -23.67
CA TYR A 107 4.68 -7.43 -23.86
C TYR A 107 5.06 -6.75 -22.55
N THR A 108 4.17 -6.83 -21.57
CA THR A 108 4.28 -6.17 -20.26
C THR A 108 4.95 -7.06 -19.20
N ASP A 109 4.92 -8.39 -19.39
CA ASP A 109 5.23 -9.43 -18.41
C ASP A 109 4.24 -9.53 -17.21
N TYR A 110 3.14 -8.76 -17.18
CA TYR A 110 2.19 -8.79 -16.06
C TYR A 110 1.28 -10.04 -16.09
N ILE A 111 1.04 -10.64 -14.92
CA ILE A 111 -0.11 -11.50 -14.71
C ILE A 111 -1.35 -10.62 -14.49
N ARG A 112 -2.39 -10.83 -15.30
CA ARG A 112 -3.69 -10.16 -15.16
C ARG A 112 -4.70 -11.03 -14.40
N LEU A 113 -5.17 -10.53 -13.27
CA LEU A 113 -6.21 -11.15 -12.46
C LEU A 113 -7.62 -10.72 -12.94
N PRO A 114 -8.67 -11.52 -12.72
CA PRO A 114 -10.04 -11.20 -13.15
C PRO A 114 -10.72 -10.15 -12.26
N ASN A 115 -10.13 -9.86 -11.09
CA ASN A 115 -10.65 -8.95 -10.10
C ASN A 115 -10.59 -7.50 -10.62
N ILE A 116 -11.65 -6.73 -10.43
CA ILE A 116 -11.80 -5.36 -10.95
C ILE A 116 -11.41 -4.34 -9.87
N VAL A 117 -10.69 -3.28 -10.24
CA VAL A 117 -10.55 -2.07 -9.43
C VAL A 117 -11.87 -1.31 -9.46
N GLN A 118 -12.58 -1.36 -8.34
CA GLN A 118 -13.81 -0.61 -8.08
C GLN A 118 -13.48 0.79 -7.55
N SER A 119 -14.41 1.73 -7.67
CA SER A 119 -14.20 3.12 -7.22
C SER A 119 -14.20 3.26 -5.69
N VAL A 120 -13.42 4.21 -5.18
CA VAL A 120 -13.52 4.69 -3.79
C VAL A 120 -14.08 6.11 -3.80
N SER A 121 -15.16 6.34 -3.06
CA SER A 121 -15.75 7.68 -2.91
C SER A 121 -15.78 8.13 -1.45
N GLN A 122 -15.23 9.32 -1.20
CA GLN A 122 -15.37 10.03 0.06
C GLN A 122 -16.54 11.03 0.06
N LEU A 123 -17.61 10.76 -0.70
CA LEU A 123 -18.84 11.55 -0.70
C LEU A 123 -19.98 10.79 0.00
N THR A 124 -20.55 11.41 1.04
CA THR A 124 -21.78 10.90 1.70
C THR A 124 -23.02 11.15 0.84
N SER A 125 -24.17 10.58 1.21
CA SER A 125 -25.47 10.80 0.55
C SER A 125 -26.10 12.17 0.80
N ARG A 126 -25.34 13.14 1.35
CA ARG A 126 -25.77 14.53 1.59
C ARG A 126 -24.66 15.57 1.32
N GLY A 127 -23.51 15.15 0.80
CA GLY A 127 -22.35 16.03 0.63
C GLY A 127 -22.21 16.58 -0.78
N GLU A 128 -21.82 17.85 -0.90
CA GLU A 128 -21.30 18.39 -2.15
C GLU A 128 -19.95 17.74 -2.51
N ALA A 129 -19.62 17.71 -3.80
CA ALA A 129 -18.34 17.20 -4.25
C ALA A 129 -17.22 18.19 -3.87
N SER A 130 -16.38 17.82 -2.91
CA SER A 130 -15.10 18.52 -2.70
C SER A 130 -14.15 18.17 -3.85
N ASP A 131 -13.79 19.17 -4.66
CA ASP A 131 -12.81 19.12 -5.76
C ASP A 131 -11.39 18.75 -5.31
N GLN A 132 -11.15 18.62 -4.00
CA GLN A 132 -9.90 18.11 -3.45
C GLN A 132 -9.57 16.71 -4.00
N GLN A 133 -8.46 16.64 -4.74
CA GLN A 133 -7.86 15.39 -5.19
C GLN A 133 -7.49 14.51 -3.99
N LYS A 134 -7.80 13.22 -4.10
CA LYS A 134 -7.60 12.22 -3.04
C LYS A 134 -6.63 11.16 -3.51
N PHE A 135 -5.64 10.89 -2.67
CA PHE A 135 -4.46 10.09 -2.94
C PHE A 135 -4.38 8.98 -1.89
N ASN A 136 -3.77 7.86 -2.22
CA ASN A 136 -3.49 6.78 -1.27
C ASN A 136 -4.64 6.37 -0.33
N PRO A 137 -5.69 5.69 -0.84
CA PRO A 137 -6.71 5.13 0.03
C PRO A 137 -6.08 4.01 0.87
N THR A 138 -6.02 4.18 2.18
CA THR A 138 -5.55 3.16 3.12
C THR A 138 -6.70 2.70 4.02
N ILE A 139 -6.81 1.38 4.17
CA ILE A 139 -8.07 0.75 4.62
C ILE A 139 -7.76 -0.31 5.68
N ILE A 140 -8.59 -0.36 6.72
CA ILE A 140 -8.74 -1.53 7.58
C ILE A 140 -10.20 -1.99 7.61
N ALA A 141 -10.43 -3.31 7.68
CA ALA A 141 -11.73 -3.84 8.05
C ALA A 141 -11.99 -3.57 9.54
N LEU A 142 -13.23 -3.19 9.87
CA LEU A 142 -13.69 -3.01 11.24
C LEU A 142 -14.21 -4.33 11.84
N PRO A 143 -14.32 -4.45 13.18
CA PRO A 143 -14.81 -5.67 13.82
C PRO A 143 -16.23 -6.06 13.38
N PRO A 144 -16.63 -7.35 13.44
CA PRO A 144 -17.92 -7.83 12.91
C PRO A 144 -19.18 -7.15 13.51
N TRP A 145 -19.07 -6.60 14.73
CA TRP A 145 -20.15 -5.88 15.42
C TRP A 145 -20.26 -4.40 15.05
N SER A 146 -19.28 -3.84 14.34
CA SER A 146 -19.28 -2.46 13.84
C SER A 146 -20.55 -2.12 13.03
N PRO A 147 -21.07 -0.89 13.06
CA PRO A 147 -22.13 -0.45 12.14
C PRO A 147 -21.66 -0.42 10.68
N HIS A 148 -20.36 -0.20 10.44
CA HIS A 148 -19.75 -0.05 9.12
C HIS A 148 -18.64 -1.09 8.87
N GLN A 149 -18.44 -1.48 7.62
CA GLN A 149 -17.51 -2.56 7.26
C GLN A 149 -16.02 -2.16 7.35
N TYR A 150 -15.68 -0.91 7.05
CA TYR A 150 -14.30 -0.45 6.89
C TYR A 150 -14.07 0.92 7.52
N LEU A 151 -12.80 1.19 7.83
CA LEU A 151 -12.28 2.53 8.10
C LEU A 151 -11.30 2.88 6.97
N LEU A 152 -11.52 4.02 6.32
CA LEU A 152 -10.77 4.51 5.16
C LEU A 152 -10.05 5.81 5.55
N VAL A 153 -8.74 5.87 5.30
CA VAL A 153 -7.91 7.07 5.46
C VAL A 153 -7.22 7.38 4.13
N SER A 154 -7.53 8.54 3.56
CA SER A 154 -7.03 9.02 2.27
C SER A 154 -6.20 10.28 2.46
N ARG A 155 -5.05 10.37 1.80
CA ARG A 155 -4.26 11.61 1.72
C ARG A 155 -4.97 12.63 0.82
N VAL A 156 -4.93 13.90 1.20
CA VAL A 156 -5.35 15.05 0.40
C VAL A 156 -4.18 16.03 0.29
N VAL A 157 -4.06 16.68 -0.87
CA VAL A 157 -3.13 17.80 -1.07
C VAL A 157 -3.96 19.09 -1.13
N THR A 158 -3.66 20.04 -0.26
CA THR A 158 -4.34 21.34 -0.18
C THR A 158 -3.57 22.42 -0.95
N GLU A 159 -4.14 23.62 -1.03
CA GLU A 159 -3.41 24.79 -1.53
C GLU A 159 -2.12 25.02 -0.73
N GLY A 160 -1.05 25.45 -1.39
CA GLY A 160 0.28 25.59 -0.77
C GLY A 160 1.04 24.28 -0.53
N ALA A 161 0.58 23.15 -1.09
CA ALA A 161 1.20 21.82 -0.99
C ALA A 161 1.24 21.18 0.41
N HIS A 162 0.51 21.75 1.38
CA HIS A 162 0.21 21.11 2.66
C HIS A 162 -0.64 19.85 2.45
N GLN A 163 -0.50 18.86 3.33
CA GLN A 163 -1.08 17.53 3.16
C GLN A 163 -1.85 17.07 4.40
N GLU A 164 -3.12 16.78 4.17
CA GLU A 164 -4.07 16.33 5.19
C GLU A 164 -4.41 14.85 4.97
N SER A 165 -4.99 14.21 5.98
CA SER A 165 -5.56 12.87 5.87
C SER A 165 -7.06 12.93 6.14
N LEU A 166 -7.90 12.60 5.16
CA LEU A 166 -9.34 12.45 5.31
C LEU A 166 -9.69 11.03 5.75
N LEU A 167 -10.19 10.90 6.97
CA LEU A 167 -10.67 9.67 7.58
C LEU A 167 -12.21 9.58 7.49
N CYS A 168 -12.75 8.40 7.19
CA CYS A 168 -14.17 8.09 7.33
C CYS A 168 -14.41 6.60 7.63
N GLU A 169 -15.57 6.30 8.18
CA GLU A 169 -16.12 4.93 8.21
C GLU A 169 -16.89 4.68 6.90
N ALA A 170 -16.68 3.51 6.31
CA ALA A 170 -17.09 3.21 4.95
C ALA A 170 -17.75 1.82 4.82
N ASP A 171 -18.70 1.72 3.91
CA ASP A 171 -19.34 0.47 3.50
C ASP A 171 -19.09 0.19 2.02
N SER A 172 -19.18 -1.09 1.65
CA SER A 172 -19.07 -1.53 0.26
C SER A 172 -20.43 -1.94 -0.32
N CYS A 173 -20.60 -1.68 -1.63
CA CYS A 173 -21.75 -2.15 -2.38
C CYS A 173 -21.33 -2.80 -3.70
N TYR A 174 -22.18 -3.71 -4.19
CA TYR A 174 -21.91 -4.53 -5.37
C TYR A 174 -23.04 -4.45 -6.40
N THR A 175 -22.67 -4.76 -7.64
CA THR A 175 -23.48 -4.57 -8.86
C THR A 175 -23.59 -5.89 -9.62
N GLY A 176 -24.09 -6.93 -8.95
CA GLY A 176 -24.18 -8.29 -9.50
C GLY A 176 -25.39 -9.03 -8.94
N ASN A 177 -26.06 -9.82 -9.80
CA ASN A 177 -27.26 -10.57 -9.44
C ASN A 177 -26.93 -11.99 -8.91
N THR A 178 -25.68 -12.22 -8.50
CA THR A 178 -25.15 -13.49 -8.00
C THR A 178 -25.66 -13.76 -6.58
N SER A 179 -26.85 -14.35 -6.49
CA SER A 179 -27.37 -14.93 -5.24
C SER A 179 -26.44 -16.01 -4.69
N GLU A 180 -25.71 -16.71 -5.56
CA GLU A 180 -24.61 -17.60 -5.19
C GLU A 180 -23.35 -16.77 -4.85
N GLY A 181 -22.93 -16.83 -3.58
CA GLY A 181 -21.74 -16.12 -3.08
C GLY A 181 -22.00 -14.75 -2.42
N ARG A 182 -23.24 -14.24 -2.46
CA ARG A 182 -23.64 -12.97 -1.81
C ARG A 182 -23.36 -12.98 -0.30
N ARG A 183 -22.44 -12.14 0.19
CA ARG A 183 -21.85 -12.31 1.53
C ARG A 183 -22.66 -11.62 2.63
N PRO A 184 -22.58 -12.08 3.90
CA PRO A 184 -23.34 -11.44 4.98
C PRO A 184 -22.90 -9.99 5.19
N ARG A 185 -23.87 -9.07 5.09
CA ARG A 185 -23.73 -7.59 5.10
C ARG A 185 -23.18 -6.94 3.82
N GLU A 186 -22.92 -7.66 2.72
CA GLU A 186 -22.78 -7.00 1.42
C GLU A 186 -24.15 -6.50 0.95
N LYS A 187 -24.19 -5.25 0.48
CA LYS A 187 -25.40 -4.56 0.02
C LYS A 187 -25.34 -4.41 -1.50
N ASP A 188 -26.50 -4.42 -2.14
CA ASP A 188 -26.59 -3.97 -3.54
C ASP A 188 -26.34 -2.46 -3.57
N CYS A 189 -25.67 -1.96 -4.61
CA CYS A 189 -25.54 -0.52 -4.79
C CYS A 189 -26.92 0.11 -5.05
N THR A 190 -27.26 1.16 -4.30
CA THR A 190 -28.43 1.99 -4.61
C THR A 190 -28.19 2.80 -5.88
N ALA A 191 -29.24 3.40 -6.43
CA ALA A 191 -29.10 4.32 -7.57
C ALA A 191 -28.18 5.53 -7.27
N ASP A 192 -28.11 5.96 -6.00
CA ASP A 192 -27.19 7.01 -5.54
C ASP A 192 -25.74 6.50 -5.50
N ASP A 193 -25.51 5.29 -5.00
CA ASP A 193 -24.18 4.66 -5.03
C ASP A 193 -23.69 4.42 -6.46
N LEU A 194 -24.56 3.95 -7.36
CA LEU A 194 -24.25 3.77 -8.79
C LEU A 194 -23.89 5.08 -9.49
N THR A 195 -24.48 6.21 -9.06
CA THR A 195 -24.20 7.54 -9.59
C THR A 195 -22.83 8.06 -9.17
N ILE A 196 -22.31 7.59 -8.01
CA ILE A 196 -21.09 8.11 -7.37
C ILE A 196 -19.88 7.15 -7.51
N LEU A 197 -20.12 5.84 -7.53
CA LEU A 197 -19.11 4.79 -7.69
C LEU A 197 -19.07 4.22 -9.12
N GLY A 198 -20.09 4.50 -9.93
CA GLY A 198 -20.23 3.94 -11.27
C GLY A 198 -20.77 2.50 -11.28
N ALA A 199 -20.87 1.93 -12.48
CA ALA A 199 -21.58 0.68 -12.75
C ALA A 199 -20.94 -0.60 -12.17
N ALA A 200 -19.76 -0.51 -11.53
CA ALA A 200 -19.06 -1.62 -10.87
C ALA A 200 -19.18 -1.59 -9.33
N GLY A 201 -19.86 -0.58 -8.76
CA GLY A 201 -19.90 -0.37 -7.32
C GLY A 201 -18.53 -0.02 -6.73
N GLY A 202 -18.32 -0.38 -5.45
CA GLY A 202 -17.07 -0.10 -4.75
C GLY A 202 -17.24 0.23 -3.27
N LEU A 203 -16.41 1.17 -2.78
CA LEU A 203 -16.35 1.56 -1.36
C LEU A 203 -16.74 3.04 -1.20
N ARG A 204 -17.65 3.33 -0.25
CA ARG A 204 -18.16 4.69 0.00
C ARG A 204 -18.15 5.04 1.48
N CYS A 205 -17.76 6.27 1.82
CA CYS A 205 -17.92 6.80 3.17
C CYS A 205 -19.39 6.86 3.58
N SER A 206 -19.74 6.10 4.63
CA SER A 206 -21.06 6.15 5.27
C SER A 206 -21.16 7.26 6.31
N THR A 207 -20.03 7.68 6.89
CA THR A 207 -19.92 8.86 7.78
C THR A 207 -19.27 10.05 7.05
N PRO A 208 -19.53 11.31 7.49
CA PRO A 208 -18.85 12.48 6.94
C PRO A 208 -17.33 12.40 7.12
N PRO A 209 -16.51 12.58 6.06
CA PRO A 209 -15.06 12.58 6.19
C PRO A 209 -14.58 13.66 7.16
N ARG A 210 -13.55 13.32 7.95
CA ARG A 210 -12.90 14.22 8.92
C ARG A 210 -11.43 14.39 8.58
N ILE A 211 -10.93 15.62 8.68
CA ILE A 211 -9.50 15.92 8.60
C ILE A 211 -8.84 15.40 9.89
N VAL A 212 -7.97 14.42 9.73
CA VAL A 212 -7.01 13.98 10.76
C VAL A 212 -5.82 14.93 10.68
N SER A 213 -5.79 15.88 11.61
CA SER A 213 -4.63 16.73 11.87
C SER A 213 -3.88 16.20 13.09
N ILE A 214 -2.60 15.90 12.91
CA ILE A 214 -1.64 15.57 13.96
C ILE A 214 -0.72 16.80 14.12
N PRO A 215 -0.10 17.08 15.28
CA PRO A 215 0.89 18.15 15.37
C PRO A 215 2.15 17.80 14.57
N SER A 216 2.62 18.69 13.69
CA SER A 216 3.95 18.53 13.08
C SER A 216 5.06 18.75 14.12
N THR A 217 6.26 18.28 13.82
CA THR A 217 7.46 18.61 14.61
C THR A 217 8.51 19.24 13.69
N PRO A 218 9.32 20.20 14.15
CA PRO A 218 10.34 20.81 13.30
C PRO A 218 11.42 19.78 12.93
N ALA A 219 11.84 19.76 11.66
CA ALA A 219 12.93 18.90 11.23
C ALA A 219 14.26 19.37 11.83
N GLU A 220 15.03 18.48 12.46
CA GLU A 220 16.35 18.85 12.98
C GLU A 220 17.39 19.02 11.86
N LYS A 221 17.38 18.17 10.82
CA LYS A 221 18.49 18.09 9.84
C LYS A 221 18.03 17.76 8.42
N CYS A 222 17.84 18.80 7.62
CA CYS A 222 17.57 18.69 6.18
C CYS A 222 18.73 19.19 5.34
N GLU A 223 19.60 18.28 4.89
CA GLU A 223 20.85 18.62 4.20
C GLU A 223 20.84 18.26 2.70
N GLY A 224 21.67 18.96 1.92
CA GLY A 224 21.88 18.68 0.50
C GLY A 224 20.58 18.73 -0.32
N ALA A 225 20.27 17.63 -1.00
CA ALA A 225 19.04 17.49 -1.79
C ALA A 225 17.74 17.60 -0.96
N TRP A 226 17.81 17.42 0.35
CA TRP A 226 16.65 17.50 1.26
C TRP A 226 16.45 18.89 1.88
N SER A 227 17.33 19.86 1.59
CA SER A 227 17.25 21.23 2.14
C SER A 227 15.98 22.02 1.78
N ALA A 228 15.19 21.54 0.81
CA ALA A 228 13.87 22.08 0.48
C ALA A 228 12.70 21.45 1.28
N PHE A 229 12.99 20.53 2.21
CA PHE A 229 12.00 19.76 2.98
C PHE A 229 12.05 19.93 4.52
N PRO A 230 12.58 21.00 5.16
CA PRO A 230 12.50 21.14 6.62
C PRO A 230 11.07 21.31 7.14
N ASP A 231 10.25 22.01 6.36
CA ASP A 231 8.85 22.28 6.64
C ASP A 231 7.93 21.44 5.74
N ILE A 232 8.09 20.11 5.75
CA ILE A 232 7.09 19.22 5.13
C ILE A 232 5.73 19.50 5.81
N PRO A 233 4.72 20.06 5.10
CA PRO A 233 3.57 20.60 5.78
C PRO A 233 2.48 19.54 5.89
N GLY A 234 2.30 18.97 7.09
CA GLY A 234 1.25 17.99 7.38
C GLY A 234 1.72 16.53 7.29
N PHE A 235 0.81 15.62 6.94
CA PHE A 235 1.02 14.17 7.08
C PHE A 235 1.00 13.46 5.74
N HIS A 236 2.15 12.89 5.40
CA HIS A 236 2.42 12.34 4.09
C HIS A 236 2.26 10.81 4.13
N ASP A 237 1.49 10.29 3.18
CA ASP A 237 1.28 8.86 2.93
C ASP A 237 0.92 8.06 4.21
N PRO A 238 -0.27 8.31 4.79
CA PRO A 238 -0.76 7.57 5.94
C PRO A 238 -0.93 6.08 5.62
N ARG A 239 -0.79 5.23 6.64
CA ARG A 239 -1.05 3.79 6.59
C ARG A 239 -1.75 3.34 7.86
N VAL A 240 -2.98 2.87 7.74
CA VAL A 240 -3.72 2.20 8.82
C VAL A 240 -3.57 0.68 8.74
N PHE A 241 -3.42 0.01 9.88
CA PHE A 241 -3.33 -1.46 10.00
C PHE A 241 -3.65 -1.94 11.42
N TRP A 242 -3.93 -3.23 11.58
CA TRP A 242 -4.10 -3.86 12.89
C TRP A 242 -2.76 -4.40 13.41
N SER A 243 -2.47 -4.17 14.70
CA SER A 243 -1.25 -4.67 15.36
C SER A 243 -1.33 -6.17 15.68
N GLY A 244 -0.21 -6.75 16.10
CA GLY A 244 -0.16 -8.11 16.66
C GLY A 244 -1.04 -8.32 17.89
N LYS A 245 -1.49 -7.26 18.58
CA LYS A 245 -2.42 -7.30 19.73
C LYS A 245 -3.87 -7.04 19.33
N GLY A 246 -4.14 -6.67 18.07
CA GLY A 246 -5.44 -6.18 17.64
C GLY A 246 -5.68 -4.70 17.94
N GLU A 247 -4.62 -3.90 18.17
CA GLU A 247 -4.74 -2.44 18.23
C GLU A 247 -4.90 -1.86 16.82
N PRO A 248 -5.74 -0.83 16.61
CA PRO A 248 -5.76 -0.10 15.35
C PRO A 248 -4.65 0.95 15.37
N LEU A 249 -3.66 0.82 14.50
CA LEU A 249 -2.52 1.75 14.44
C LEU A 249 -2.55 2.57 13.15
N ILE A 250 -2.07 3.81 13.23
CA ILE A 250 -1.79 4.66 12.07
C ILE A 250 -0.32 5.06 12.07
N MET A 251 0.33 4.86 10.92
CA MET A 251 1.69 5.30 10.64
C MET A 251 1.66 6.41 9.58
N VAL A 252 2.45 7.47 9.76
CA VAL A 252 2.50 8.66 8.88
C VAL A 252 3.93 9.15 8.70
N ASN A 253 4.24 9.74 7.55
CA ASN A 253 5.51 10.44 7.35
C ASN A 253 5.32 11.93 7.71
N SER A 254 6.29 12.52 8.41
CA SER A 254 6.32 13.95 8.76
C SER A 254 7.78 14.39 8.96
N ALA A 255 8.03 15.67 9.20
CA ALA A 255 9.35 16.16 9.62
C ALA A 255 9.85 15.44 10.91
N SER A 256 11.17 15.24 11.01
CA SER A 256 11.85 14.35 11.96
C SER A 256 12.65 15.06 13.05
N ARG A 257 12.63 14.53 14.28
CA ARG A 257 13.52 15.02 15.36
C ARG A 257 14.95 14.48 15.28
N TYR A 258 15.27 13.63 14.30
CA TYR A 258 16.56 12.95 14.20
C TYR A 258 17.21 13.02 12.81
N ALA A 259 16.42 13.38 11.79
CA ALA A 259 16.77 13.43 10.38
C ALA A 259 16.05 14.62 9.70
N CYS A 260 15.73 14.52 8.41
CA CYS A 260 14.86 15.48 7.72
C CYS A 260 13.40 15.03 7.79
N VAL A 261 13.14 13.79 7.35
CA VAL A 261 11.80 13.19 7.28
C VAL A 261 11.82 11.87 8.03
N GLY A 262 10.80 11.63 8.86
CA GLY A 262 10.69 10.50 9.75
C GLY A 262 9.30 9.86 9.72
N LEU A 263 9.25 8.60 10.15
CA LEU A 263 8.02 7.83 10.28
C LEU A 263 7.53 7.87 11.72
N TRP A 264 6.28 8.29 11.89
CA TRP A 264 5.62 8.43 13.18
C TRP A 264 4.47 7.44 13.28
N ILE A 265 4.21 6.93 14.48
CA ILE A 265 3.10 6.02 14.78
C ILE A 265 2.28 6.51 15.97
N THR A 266 0.97 6.27 15.95
CA THR A 266 0.07 6.40 17.10
C THR A 266 -1.02 5.33 17.00
N ASP A 267 -1.64 5.00 18.13
CA ASP A 267 -2.95 4.36 18.12
C ASP A 267 -3.97 5.27 17.42
N LEU A 268 -4.76 4.68 16.53
CA LEU A 268 -5.72 5.36 15.66
C LEU A 268 -6.93 5.92 16.44
N ARG A 269 -7.22 5.38 17.64
CA ARG A 269 -8.24 5.91 18.55
C ARG A 269 -7.94 7.34 19.00
N ASN A 270 -6.66 7.73 19.06
CA ASN A 270 -6.25 9.09 19.42
C ASN A 270 -6.62 10.14 18.37
N VAL A 271 -6.92 9.73 17.13
CA VAL A 271 -7.34 10.62 16.04
C VAL A 271 -8.76 10.32 15.52
N HIS A 272 -9.35 9.19 15.91
CA HIS A 272 -10.75 8.83 15.66
C HIS A 272 -11.39 8.23 16.92
N GLU A 273 -11.83 9.11 17.82
CA GLU A 273 -12.40 8.77 19.13
C GLU A 273 -13.53 7.72 19.13
N PRO A 274 -14.48 7.69 18.15
CA PRO A 274 -15.52 6.66 18.08
C PRO A 274 -14.99 5.22 18.00
N LEU A 275 -13.74 5.03 17.58
CA LEU A 275 -13.09 3.72 17.53
C LEU A 275 -12.82 3.12 18.91
N GLN A 276 -12.64 3.92 19.96
CA GLN A 276 -12.53 3.38 21.33
C GLN A 276 -13.88 2.81 21.77
N ALA A 277 -14.96 3.59 21.65
CA ALA A 277 -16.31 3.14 21.99
C ALA A 277 -16.73 1.88 21.21
N LEU A 278 -16.34 1.77 19.93
CA LEU A 278 -16.58 0.56 19.12
C LEU A 278 -15.80 -0.68 19.62
N LEU A 279 -14.59 -0.51 20.13
CA LEU A 279 -13.79 -1.61 20.67
C LEU A 279 -14.21 -2.01 22.09
N GLU A 280 -14.77 -1.08 22.85
CA GLU A 280 -15.43 -1.33 24.14
C GLU A 280 -16.80 -2.02 23.98
N SER A 281 -17.56 -1.67 22.93
CA SER A 281 -18.93 -2.17 22.73
C SER A 281 -19.01 -3.61 22.17
N GLN A 282 -18.07 -4.50 22.51
CA GLN A 282 -18.08 -5.87 21.98
C GLN A 282 -19.28 -6.68 22.53
N PRO A 283 -20.14 -7.25 21.65
CA PRO A 283 -21.26 -8.08 22.09
C PRO A 283 -20.82 -9.25 22.96
N GLY A 284 -21.46 -9.39 24.13
CA GLY A 284 -21.19 -10.44 25.10
C GLY A 284 -20.13 -10.12 26.16
N GLN A 285 -19.40 -9.00 26.05
CA GLN A 285 -18.40 -8.58 27.06
C GLN A 285 -18.57 -7.08 27.44
N PRO A 286 -19.61 -6.71 28.23
CA PRO A 286 -20.03 -5.32 28.44
C PRO A 286 -19.12 -4.44 29.31
N TYR A 287 -17.90 -4.90 29.66
CA TYR A 287 -16.95 -4.18 30.53
C TYR A 287 -15.49 -4.26 30.06
N HIS A 288 -15.24 -4.59 28.78
CA HIS A 288 -13.86 -4.71 28.28
C HIS A 288 -13.34 -3.37 27.70
N PRO A 289 -12.17 -2.84 28.12
CA PRO A 289 -11.65 -1.52 27.72
C PRO A 289 -11.03 -1.46 26.30
N GLY A 290 -11.32 -2.47 25.45
CA GLY A 290 -10.57 -2.72 24.22
C GLY A 290 -9.10 -3.15 24.48
N PRO A 291 -8.26 -3.21 23.43
CA PRO A 291 -6.86 -3.59 23.56
C PRO A 291 -6.02 -2.44 24.15
N LEU A 292 -5.00 -2.76 24.96
CA LEU A 292 -4.09 -1.77 25.54
C LEU A 292 -3.32 -1.00 24.46
N MET A 293 -3.30 0.33 24.55
CA MET A 293 -2.57 1.20 23.63
C MET A 293 -1.05 1.11 23.85
N SER A 294 -0.31 0.55 22.89
CA SER A 294 1.17 0.57 22.88
C SER A 294 1.74 1.91 22.45
N TYR A 295 0.96 2.70 21.69
CA TYR A 295 1.35 4.01 21.17
C TYR A 295 0.28 5.07 21.51
N PRO A 296 0.06 5.38 22.81
CA PRO A 296 -0.95 6.36 23.27
C PRO A 296 -0.59 7.81 22.92
N SER A 297 0.57 8.06 22.31
CA SER A 297 1.02 9.35 21.81
C SER A 297 1.82 9.17 20.53
N LEU A 298 1.86 10.21 19.68
CA LEU A 298 2.66 10.21 18.46
C LEU A 298 4.15 9.93 18.78
N THR A 299 4.66 8.83 18.24
CA THR A 299 5.97 8.26 18.57
C THR A 299 6.81 8.13 17.29
N GLU A 300 8.03 8.67 17.28
CA GLU A 300 8.92 8.60 16.11
C GLU A 300 9.66 7.26 16.06
N LEU A 301 9.41 6.49 15.00
CA LEU A 301 10.08 5.21 14.76
C LEU A 301 11.50 5.51 14.26
N THR A 302 12.51 5.09 15.04
CA THR A 302 13.85 5.66 14.96
C THR A 302 14.93 4.59 14.98
N ARG A 303 15.72 4.46 13.91
CA ARG A 303 16.83 3.48 13.87
C ARG A 303 17.86 3.77 14.98
N ASN A 304 18.40 2.72 15.58
CA ASN A 304 19.53 2.79 16.51
C ASN A 304 20.66 1.82 16.10
N PRO A 305 21.95 2.16 16.33
CA PRO A 305 22.46 3.42 16.89
C PRO A 305 22.26 4.61 15.94
N ALA A 306 22.44 5.84 16.43
CA ALA A 306 22.17 7.06 15.66
C ALA A 306 22.95 7.17 14.33
N ALA A 307 24.11 6.53 14.22
CA ALA A 307 24.91 6.45 12.99
C ALA A 307 24.28 5.60 11.86
N ALA A 308 23.21 4.84 12.15
CA ALA A 308 22.51 4.01 11.16
C ALA A 308 21.31 4.73 10.49
N ARG A 309 20.97 5.95 10.91
CA ARG A 309 19.78 6.69 10.45
C ARG A 309 19.99 7.30 9.06
N ALA A 310 18.98 7.20 8.20
CA ALA A 310 18.94 7.90 6.93
C ALA A 310 18.43 9.35 7.09
N GLN A 311 18.68 10.21 6.10
CA GLN A 311 18.12 11.58 6.05
C GLN A 311 16.59 11.57 5.85
N VAL A 312 16.05 10.54 5.19
CA VAL A 312 14.61 10.34 4.94
C VAL A 312 14.27 8.92 5.31
N GLU A 313 13.64 8.73 6.47
CA GLU A 313 13.11 7.45 6.91
C GLU A 313 11.66 7.36 6.45
N LYS A 314 11.41 6.54 5.43
CA LYS A 314 10.13 6.45 4.73
C LYS A 314 9.88 5.05 4.18
N ASN A 315 8.60 4.72 4.02
CA ASN A 315 8.04 3.46 3.50
C ASN A 315 8.12 2.24 4.43
N TRP A 316 8.66 2.34 5.65
CA TRP A 316 8.77 1.20 6.58
C TRP A 316 7.43 0.50 6.83
N PHE A 317 7.49 -0.78 7.18
CA PHE A 317 6.35 -1.53 7.70
C PHE A 317 6.77 -2.43 8.86
N MET A 318 5.76 -2.89 9.62
CA MET A 318 5.93 -3.70 10.83
C MET A 318 5.65 -5.18 10.59
N PHE A 319 6.41 -6.04 11.28
CA PHE A 319 6.09 -7.45 11.49
C PHE A 319 5.67 -7.68 12.94
N PHE A 320 4.73 -8.60 13.16
CA PHE A 320 4.22 -8.98 14.48
C PHE A 320 4.23 -10.51 14.63
N PRO A 321 5.37 -11.12 15.05
CA PRO A 321 5.46 -12.56 15.18
C PRO A 321 4.54 -13.10 16.28
N THR A 322 4.51 -12.40 17.42
CA THR A 322 3.58 -12.58 18.54
C THR A 322 2.88 -11.24 18.83
N PRO A 323 1.88 -11.18 19.73
CA PRO A 323 1.28 -9.91 20.15
C PRO A 323 2.25 -8.99 20.90
N GLU A 324 3.20 -9.54 21.65
CA GLU A 324 4.09 -8.80 22.54
C GLU A 324 5.25 -8.14 21.79
N GLU A 325 5.66 -8.70 20.65
CA GLU A 325 6.79 -8.22 19.88
C GLU A 325 6.38 -7.51 18.58
N ALA A 326 7.10 -6.42 18.28
CA ALA A 326 7.02 -5.74 17.00
C ALA A 326 8.42 -5.52 16.43
N PHE A 327 8.56 -5.66 15.11
CA PHE A 327 9.80 -5.45 14.37
C PHE A 327 9.52 -4.54 13.18
N LEU A 328 10.52 -3.76 12.75
CA LEU A 328 10.45 -2.92 11.55
C LEU A 328 11.40 -3.42 10.47
N HIS A 329 11.01 -3.22 9.22
CA HIS A 329 11.81 -3.51 8.03
C HIS A 329 12.08 -2.20 7.28
N TYR A 330 13.34 -1.83 7.05
CA TYR A 330 13.71 -0.51 6.53
C TYR A 330 14.13 -0.55 5.06
N ASP A 331 15.21 -1.27 4.76
CA ASP A 331 15.84 -1.29 3.44
C ASP A 331 15.58 -2.64 2.75
N LEU A 332 15.33 -2.64 1.43
CA LEU A 332 14.92 -3.83 0.68
C LEU A 332 16.03 -4.52 -0.12
N SER A 333 16.92 -3.74 -0.72
CA SER A 333 17.98 -4.20 -1.62
C SER A 333 19.21 -3.29 -1.50
N ILE A 334 20.36 -3.75 -1.99
CA ILE A 334 21.59 -2.96 -2.05
C ILE A 334 21.37 -1.78 -3.02
N PRO A 335 21.48 -0.51 -2.59
CA PRO A 335 21.41 0.62 -3.51
C PRO A 335 22.54 0.56 -4.53
N ARG A 336 22.20 0.58 -5.83
CA ARG A 336 23.17 0.46 -6.94
C ARG A 336 24.29 1.51 -6.91
N SER A 337 24.06 2.65 -6.25
CA SER A 337 25.05 3.70 -5.99
C SER A 337 26.15 3.30 -5.00
N ALA A 338 25.87 2.40 -4.05
CA ALA A 338 26.87 1.87 -3.12
C ALA A 338 27.82 0.85 -3.78
N ALA A 339 27.42 0.26 -4.92
CA ALA A 339 28.22 -0.72 -5.66
C ALA A 339 29.46 -0.13 -6.38
N GLY A 340 29.77 1.16 -6.17
CA GLY A 340 30.99 1.80 -6.67
C GLY A 340 32.26 1.45 -5.87
N GLU A 341 32.14 1.06 -4.60
CA GLU A 341 33.28 0.73 -3.74
C GLU A 341 33.53 -0.78 -3.63
N ARG A 342 34.81 -1.17 -3.59
CA ARG A 342 35.23 -2.57 -3.75
C ARG A 342 35.11 -3.43 -2.48
N ASN A 343 34.71 -2.85 -1.36
CA ASN A 343 34.49 -3.57 -0.11
C ASN A 343 33.09 -4.21 -0.11
N ARG A 344 33.04 -5.48 -0.55
CA ARG A 344 31.84 -6.33 -0.49
C ARG A 344 31.46 -6.72 0.94
N THR A 345 30.95 -5.76 1.72
CA THR A 345 30.01 -6.10 2.80
C THR A 345 28.64 -6.32 2.17
N LEU A 346 28.08 -7.52 2.34
CA LEU A 346 26.79 -7.92 1.78
C LEU A 346 25.65 -7.20 2.51
N GLY A 347 25.30 -6.00 2.04
CA GLY A 347 24.19 -5.21 2.55
C GLY A 347 22.83 -5.79 2.15
N GLY A 348 22.44 -6.91 2.77
CA GLY A 348 21.09 -7.45 2.63
C GLY A 348 20.02 -6.45 3.10
N ARG A 349 18.75 -6.86 3.02
CA ARG A 349 17.63 -6.14 3.63
C ARG A 349 17.92 -5.81 5.10
N THR A 350 17.25 -4.83 5.68
CA THR A 350 17.45 -4.49 7.10
C THR A 350 16.16 -4.59 7.90
N PHE A 351 16.19 -5.34 9.01
CA PHE A 351 15.12 -5.33 10.00
C PHE A 351 15.67 -5.27 11.41
N ALA A 352 14.91 -4.74 12.35
CA ALA A 352 15.25 -4.76 13.77
C ALA A 352 14.01 -4.77 14.66
N LYS A 353 14.18 -5.18 15.93
CA LYS A 353 13.10 -5.20 16.92
C LYS A 353 12.83 -3.78 17.42
N ILE A 354 11.55 -3.42 17.59
CA ILE A 354 11.16 -2.18 18.25
C ILE A 354 11.41 -2.33 19.76
N ILE A 355 12.00 -1.30 20.35
CA ILE A 355 12.22 -1.15 21.78
C ILE A 355 11.52 0.14 22.28
N GLY A 356 11.73 0.51 23.55
CA GLY A 356 11.04 1.65 24.17
C GLY A 356 11.19 2.97 23.40
N ASN A 357 10.16 3.82 23.48
CA ASN A 357 10.11 5.17 22.88
C ASN A 357 10.27 5.22 21.34
N GLY A 358 9.97 4.12 20.63
CA GLY A 358 10.06 4.06 19.16
C GLY A 358 11.47 3.80 18.62
N PHE A 359 12.47 3.65 19.49
CA PHE A 359 13.81 3.21 19.08
C PHE A 359 13.80 1.74 18.65
N THR A 360 14.89 1.31 18.03
CA THR A 360 15.06 -0.05 17.50
C THR A 360 16.33 -0.69 18.07
N THR A 361 16.42 -2.01 18.03
CA THR A 361 17.73 -2.69 18.13
C THR A 361 18.62 -2.30 16.92
N PRO A 362 19.92 -2.62 16.95
CA PRO A 362 20.73 -2.76 15.74
C PRO A 362 20.11 -3.77 14.75
N ASN A 363 20.56 -3.74 13.50
CA ASN A 363 20.11 -4.63 12.43
C ASN A 363 20.24 -6.11 12.83
N LEU A 364 19.17 -6.88 12.62
CA LEU A 364 19.04 -8.30 12.98
C LEU A 364 19.07 -9.23 11.75
N THR A 365 19.16 -8.70 10.52
CA THR A 365 19.33 -9.53 9.33
C THR A 365 20.64 -10.30 9.35
N ASP A 366 20.58 -11.58 8.95
CA ASP A 366 21.78 -12.39 8.73
C ASP A 366 22.62 -11.79 7.57
N PRO A 367 23.91 -11.46 7.78
CA PRO A 367 24.80 -10.96 6.72
C PRO A 367 24.99 -11.90 5.51
N LEU A 368 24.53 -13.15 5.61
CA LEU A 368 24.56 -14.15 4.55
C LEU A 368 23.19 -14.41 3.90
N GLU A 369 22.12 -13.70 4.28
CA GLU A 369 20.81 -13.87 3.64
C GLU A 369 20.86 -13.48 2.15
N PRO A 370 20.48 -14.38 1.21
CA PRO A 370 20.56 -14.09 -0.21
C PRO A 370 19.51 -13.03 -0.63
N PRO A 371 19.90 -12.02 -1.44
CA PRO A 371 18.97 -11.01 -1.92
C PRO A 371 17.95 -11.62 -2.89
N CYS A 372 16.66 -11.52 -2.56
CA CYS A 372 15.57 -11.94 -3.45
C CYS A 372 15.09 -10.80 -4.36
N LEU A 373 15.08 -9.57 -3.84
CA LEU A 373 14.76 -8.33 -4.53
C LEU A 373 16.02 -7.79 -5.22
N LEU A 374 16.29 -8.30 -6.42
CA LEU A 374 17.41 -7.86 -7.26
C LEU A 374 16.96 -6.68 -8.14
N ASP A 375 17.84 -5.70 -8.35
CA ASP A 375 17.63 -4.59 -9.30
C ASP A 375 17.82 -5.09 -10.75
N GLU A 376 16.93 -5.98 -11.18
CA GLU A 376 16.80 -6.52 -12.54
C GLU A 376 16.10 -5.50 -13.47
N PRO A 377 16.37 -5.55 -14.79
CA PRO A 377 15.67 -4.71 -15.75
C PRO A 377 14.23 -5.18 -16.00
N ASP A 378 13.42 -4.32 -16.62
CA ASP A 378 12.14 -4.71 -17.24
C ASP A 378 12.33 -5.26 -18.67
N THR A 379 11.23 -5.63 -19.34
CA THR A 379 11.22 -6.07 -20.75
C THR A 379 11.75 -5.01 -21.74
N ARG A 380 11.93 -3.76 -21.30
CA ARG A 380 12.44 -2.61 -22.08
C ARG A 380 13.85 -2.17 -21.65
N GLY A 381 14.55 -2.98 -20.84
CA GLY A 381 15.93 -2.74 -20.42
C GLY A 381 16.11 -1.61 -19.38
N LYS A 382 15.04 -1.13 -18.77
CA LYS A 382 15.04 -0.10 -17.72
C LYS A 382 15.20 -0.75 -16.35
N TYR A 383 16.02 -0.16 -15.49
CA TYR A 383 16.13 -0.58 -14.09
C TYR A 383 15.14 0.19 -13.23
N GLY A 384 14.48 -0.52 -12.32
CA GLY A 384 13.66 0.06 -11.26
C GLY A 384 14.28 -0.18 -9.89
N HIS A 385 13.84 0.60 -8.91
CA HIS A 385 14.24 0.48 -7.50
C HIS A 385 13.11 -0.15 -6.68
N TRP A 386 13.46 -1.00 -5.72
CA TRP A 386 12.47 -1.64 -4.86
C TRP A 386 11.98 -0.68 -3.76
N HIS A 387 10.66 -0.56 -3.62
CA HIS A 387 9.99 0.23 -2.59
C HIS A 387 8.96 -0.61 -1.83
N GLN A 388 8.90 -0.41 -0.52
CA GLN A 388 7.90 -0.99 0.36
C GLN A 388 6.55 -0.31 0.15
N ALA A 389 5.57 -1.03 -0.39
CA ALA A 389 4.33 -0.41 -0.86
C ALA A 389 3.26 -0.35 0.23
N SER A 390 3.02 -1.46 0.92
CA SER A 390 1.98 -1.61 1.94
C SER A 390 2.53 -1.97 3.32
N ASN A 391 1.64 -2.04 4.31
CA ASN A 391 1.81 -2.87 5.50
C ASN A 391 1.92 -4.36 5.14
N ALA A 392 2.32 -5.21 6.10
CA ALA A 392 2.22 -6.67 5.99
C ALA A 392 0.97 -7.20 6.70
N LEU A 393 0.52 -8.39 6.28
CA LEU A 393 -0.52 -9.20 6.94
C LEU A 393 0.04 -10.57 7.34
N LYS A 394 -0.55 -11.18 8.36
CA LYS A 394 -0.19 -12.52 8.83
C LYS A 394 -1.12 -13.56 8.18
N LEU A 395 -0.54 -14.49 7.42
CA LEU A 395 -1.24 -15.54 6.68
C LEU A 395 -0.85 -16.91 7.22
N ILE A 396 -1.84 -17.78 7.42
CA ILE A 396 -1.63 -19.19 7.71
C ILE A 396 -1.80 -19.98 6.40
N LEU A 397 -0.77 -20.73 6.00
CA LEU A 397 -0.73 -21.50 4.76
C LEU A 397 -1.59 -22.77 4.83
N CYS A 398 -2.90 -22.57 4.85
CA CYS A 398 -3.99 -23.53 4.73
C CYS A 398 -5.29 -22.78 4.39
N ARG A 399 -6.41 -23.50 4.20
CA ARG A 399 -7.73 -22.89 4.04
C ARG A 399 -8.48 -22.78 5.37
N ARG A 400 -9.37 -21.79 5.47
CA ARG A 400 -10.23 -21.49 6.63
C ARG A 400 -10.94 -22.74 7.15
N ALA A 401 -11.56 -23.50 6.25
CA ALA A 401 -12.26 -24.74 6.60
C ALA A 401 -11.33 -25.84 7.16
N GLU A 402 -10.02 -25.79 6.92
CA GLU A 402 -9.03 -26.71 7.49
C GLU A 402 -8.63 -26.30 8.91
N ALA A 403 -8.60 -25.00 9.20
CA ALA A 403 -8.41 -24.47 10.55
C ALA A 403 -9.66 -24.66 11.42
N GLU A 404 -10.86 -24.46 10.87
CA GLU A 404 -12.15 -24.70 11.54
C GLU A 404 -12.32 -26.17 11.95
N ARG A 405 -11.75 -27.12 11.18
CA ARG A 405 -11.69 -28.55 11.54
C ARG A 405 -10.52 -28.92 12.47
N GLY A 406 -9.70 -27.97 12.91
CA GLY A 406 -8.49 -28.23 13.70
C GLY A 406 -7.36 -28.98 12.96
N THR A 407 -7.50 -29.20 11.64
CA THR A 407 -6.48 -29.87 10.81
C THR A 407 -5.32 -28.94 10.41
N CYS A 408 -5.48 -27.63 10.63
CA CYS A 408 -4.46 -26.60 10.51
C CYS A 408 -4.45 -25.71 11.76
N SER A 409 -3.27 -25.26 12.20
CA SER A 409 -3.15 -24.19 13.20
C SER A 409 -1.95 -23.28 12.90
N GLU A 410 -1.94 -22.10 13.51
CA GLU A 410 -0.80 -21.17 13.49
C GLU A 410 0.43 -21.73 14.22
N GLU A 411 0.19 -22.56 15.25
CA GLU A 411 1.20 -23.23 16.06
C GLU A 411 2.00 -24.29 15.26
N GLN A 412 1.47 -24.76 14.13
CA GLN A 412 2.18 -25.68 13.24
C GLN A 412 3.35 -24.96 12.56
N GLN A 413 4.55 -25.50 12.77
CA GLN A 413 5.79 -24.93 12.24
C GLN A 413 5.69 -24.67 10.73
N ASP A 414 6.21 -23.51 10.33
CA ASP A 414 6.32 -23.00 8.95
C ASP A 414 4.99 -22.77 8.21
N ARG A 415 3.82 -23.01 8.81
CA ARG A 415 2.53 -22.56 8.23
C ARG A 415 2.31 -21.06 8.33
N ALA A 416 2.75 -20.43 9.41
CA ALA A 416 2.58 -18.99 9.59
C ALA A 416 3.64 -18.21 8.78
N VAL A 417 3.16 -17.32 7.90
CA VAL A 417 3.98 -16.40 7.10
C VAL A 417 3.47 -14.96 7.22
N HIS A 418 4.31 -13.99 6.91
CA HIS A 418 3.87 -12.64 6.58
C HIS A 418 3.86 -12.45 5.06
N PHE A 419 2.94 -11.66 4.52
CA PHE A 419 2.99 -11.21 3.14
C PHE A 419 2.59 -9.73 3.00
N ALA A 420 3.10 -9.07 1.96
CA ALA A 420 2.92 -7.65 1.71
C ALA A 420 3.13 -7.32 0.23
N VAL A 421 2.73 -6.11 -0.16
CA VAL A 421 2.99 -5.56 -1.49
C VAL A 421 4.36 -4.86 -1.50
N MET A 422 5.13 -5.15 -2.54
CA MET A 422 6.35 -4.42 -2.92
C MET A 422 6.14 -3.82 -4.31
N HIS A 423 6.70 -2.63 -4.55
CA HIS A 423 6.76 -2.07 -5.89
C HIS A 423 8.19 -2.08 -6.43
N ARG A 424 8.36 -2.44 -7.71
CA ARG A 424 9.52 -2.02 -8.49
C ARG A 424 9.19 -0.68 -9.15
N LYS A 425 9.81 0.40 -8.69
CA LYS A 425 9.58 1.78 -9.14
C LYS A 425 10.55 2.18 -10.24
N PHE A 426 10.03 2.72 -11.33
CA PHE A 426 10.82 3.32 -12.39
C PHE A 426 10.62 4.82 -12.38
N SER A 427 11.72 5.54 -12.15
CA SER A 427 11.80 6.97 -12.39
C SER A 427 12.40 7.20 -13.78
N ASN A 428 12.11 8.35 -14.38
CA ASN A 428 12.69 8.74 -15.67
C ASN A 428 13.22 10.18 -15.58
N ASP A 429 14.32 10.45 -16.28
CA ASP A 429 15.05 11.73 -16.19
C ASP A 429 14.28 12.93 -16.81
N LEU A 430 13.11 12.66 -17.41
CA LEU A 430 12.27 13.64 -18.11
C LEU A 430 11.07 14.11 -17.28
N GLY A 431 10.87 13.58 -16.07
CA GLY A 431 9.73 13.94 -15.21
C GLY A 431 8.37 13.49 -15.73
N LEU A 432 8.33 12.55 -16.67
CA LEU A 432 7.10 11.87 -17.12
C LEU A 432 6.53 11.00 -15.97
N PRO A 433 5.27 10.52 -16.06
CA PRO A 433 4.70 9.65 -15.03
C PRO A 433 5.63 8.51 -14.62
N LEU A 434 5.73 8.31 -13.30
CA LEU A 434 6.48 7.20 -12.71
C LEU A 434 5.77 5.89 -13.09
N ARG A 435 6.51 4.77 -13.16
CA ARG A 435 5.89 3.44 -13.17
C ARG A 435 6.10 2.76 -11.83
N TYR A 436 5.07 2.07 -11.34
CA TYR A 436 5.21 1.07 -10.30
C TYR A 436 4.72 -0.29 -10.84
N GLU A 437 5.54 -1.31 -10.69
CA GLU A 437 5.16 -2.71 -10.92
C GLU A 437 4.86 -3.37 -9.59
N ARG A 438 3.68 -3.99 -9.44
CA ARG A 438 3.19 -4.58 -8.19
C ARG A 438 3.62 -6.03 -8.03
N PHE A 439 4.44 -6.32 -7.02
CA PHE A 439 4.86 -7.67 -6.64
C PHE A 439 4.35 -8.02 -5.24
N PHE A 440 4.08 -9.30 -5.01
CA PHE A 440 3.76 -9.82 -3.67
C PHE A 440 4.96 -10.60 -3.13
N VAL A 441 5.33 -10.38 -1.88
CA VAL A 441 6.50 -11.01 -1.24
C VAL A 441 6.07 -11.70 0.06
N VAL A 442 6.70 -12.83 0.36
CA VAL A 442 6.37 -13.70 1.50
C VAL A 442 7.61 -13.92 2.39
N TRP A 443 7.43 -13.78 3.70
CA TRP A 443 8.44 -13.99 4.75
C TRP A 443 7.97 -15.04 5.76
N GLU A 444 8.89 -15.71 6.45
CA GLU A 444 8.56 -16.46 7.67
C GLU A 444 7.86 -15.56 8.71
N ALA A 445 6.85 -16.07 9.45
CA ALA A 445 6.21 -15.28 10.50
C ALA A 445 7.05 -15.12 11.79
N ARG A 446 8.16 -15.86 11.93
CA ARG A 446 9.08 -15.80 13.08
C ARG A 446 10.35 -15.05 12.71
N PRO A 447 11.02 -14.33 13.64
CA PRO A 447 12.37 -13.82 13.43
C PRO A 447 13.34 -14.96 13.04
N PRO A 448 14.24 -14.77 12.06
CA PRO A 448 14.62 -13.52 11.42
C PRO A 448 13.74 -13.06 10.25
N PHE A 449 12.51 -13.57 10.08
CA PHE A 449 11.60 -13.21 8.98
C PHE A 449 12.26 -13.42 7.61
N ARG A 450 12.90 -14.57 7.39
CA ARG A 450 13.59 -14.91 6.13
C ARG A 450 12.63 -14.77 4.93
N LEU A 451 13.10 -14.19 3.82
CA LEU A 451 12.31 -14.20 2.58
C LEU A 451 12.18 -15.63 2.04
N LEU A 452 10.94 -16.05 1.79
CA LEU A 452 10.62 -17.38 1.28
C LEU A 452 10.41 -17.38 -0.25
N GLY A 453 9.72 -16.36 -0.75
CA GLY A 453 9.40 -16.22 -2.16
C GLY A 453 8.74 -14.89 -2.49
N MET A 454 8.56 -14.63 -3.78
CA MET A 454 7.82 -13.49 -4.31
C MET A 454 7.13 -13.85 -5.62
N SER A 455 6.11 -13.10 -6.05
CA SER A 455 5.49 -13.30 -7.38
C SER A 455 6.58 -13.22 -8.46
N ARG A 456 6.60 -14.18 -9.38
CA ARG A 456 7.58 -14.23 -10.48
C ARG A 456 7.43 -13.02 -11.40
N HIS A 457 6.18 -12.62 -11.61
CA HIS A 457 5.73 -11.56 -12.48
C HIS A 457 5.06 -10.44 -11.67
N PRO A 458 4.99 -9.21 -12.20
CA PRO A 458 4.14 -8.16 -11.64
C PRO A 458 2.65 -8.49 -11.84
N ILE A 459 1.78 -7.98 -10.96
CA ILE A 459 0.35 -8.32 -10.91
C ILE A 459 -0.53 -7.09 -11.19
N SER A 460 -1.36 -7.18 -12.23
CA SER A 460 -2.40 -6.21 -12.58
C SER A 460 -3.80 -6.76 -12.35
N MET A 461 -4.73 -5.88 -11.97
CA MET A 461 -6.17 -6.16 -11.93
C MET A 461 -6.78 -6.10 -13.34
N TRP A 462 -8.02 -6.57 -13.49
CA TRP A 462 -8.67 -6.76 -14.79
C TRP A 462 -8.72 -5.48 -15.64
N ASN A 463 -8.99 -4.33 -15.01
CA ASN A 463 -9.14 -3.03 -15.65
C ASN A 463 -7.94 -2.06 -15.48
N GLU A 464 -6.79 -2.49 -14.93
CA GLU A 464 -5.59 -1.65 -14.89
C GLU A 464 -4.81 -1.68 -16.21
N THR A 465 -4.18 -0.58 -16.61
CA THR A 465 -3.14 -0.60 -17.66
C THR A 465 -1.72 -0.50 -17.07
N ALA A 466 -0.80 -1.29 -17.59
CA ALA A 466 0.63 -1.19 -17.34
C ALA A 466 1.17 0.06 -18.07
N SER A 467 1.69 1.02 -17.29
CA SER A 467 2.07 2.34 -17.79
C SER A 467 3.25 2.31 -18.76
N GLY A 468 3.08 2.95 -19.91
CA GLY A 468 4.13 3.14 -20.93
C GLY A 468 4.03 2.15 -22.10
N TRP A 469 3.26 1.07 -21.97
CA TRP A 469 2.82 0.24 -23.08
C TRP A 469 1.54 0.83 -23.71
N ASP A 470 1.27 0.54 -24.98
CA ASP A 470 0.02 0.93 -25.64
C ASP A 470 -1.16 -0.01 -25.26
N ALA A 471 -2.33 0.19 -25.88
CA ALA A 471 -3.52 -0.59 -25.53
C ALA A 471 -3.41 -2.02 -26.06
N GLU A 472 -2.90 -2.19 -27.28
CA GLU A 472 -2.69 -3.46 -27.95
C GLU A 472 -1.68 -4.33 -27.16
N GLU A 473 -0.55 -3.77 -26.73
CA GLU A 473 0.41 -4.42 -25.82
C GLU A 473 -0.25 -4.82 -24.48
N ASN A 474 -1.07 -3.94 -23.89
CA ASN A 474 -1.75 -4.15 -22.59
C ASN A 474 -2.85 -5.23 -22.61
N TRP A 475 -3.52 -5.38 -23.74
CA TRP A 475 -4.68 -6.27 -23.94
C TRP A 475 -4.36 -7.43 -24.89
N ALA A 476 -3.08 -7.66 -25.20
CA ALA A 476 -2.63 -8.86 -25.88
C ALA A 476 -2.87 -10.10 -25.02
N GLU A 477 -3.98 -10.78 -25.33
CA GLU A 477 -4.20 -12.19 -25.06
C GLU A 477 -3.37 -13.01 -26.05
N GLU A 478 -2.86 -14.18 -25.64
CA GLU A 478 -2.37 -15.16 -26.62
C GLU A 478 -3.58 -15.75 -27.37
N GLU A 479 -3.52 -15.88 -28.70
CA GLU A 479 -4.62 -16.46 -29.50
C GLU A 479 -4.82 -17.98 -29.24
N ASP A 480 -3.97 -18.59 -28.41
CA ASP A 480 -3.90 -20.02 -28.12
C ASP A 480 -4.82 -20.47 -26.96
N GLY A 481 -6.13 -20.45 -27.25
CA GLY A 481 -7.15 -21.35 -26.69
C GLY A 481 -7.14 -21.66 -25.19
N TYR A 482 -7.91 -20.89 -24.41
CA TYR A 482 -8.38 -21.29 -23.08
C TYR A 482 -9.85 -21.72 -23.16
N ASP A 483 -10.12 -23.00 -22.93
CA ASP A 483 -11.46 -23.59 -22.92
C ASP A 483 -11.97 -23.57 -21.45
N ASP A 484 -12.67 -22.51 -21.06
CA ASP A 484 -12.95 -22.16 -19.64
C ASP A 484 -14.13 -22.96 -19.03
N GLY A 485 -14.11 -24.28 -19.20
CA GLY A 485 -15.22 -25.19 -18.93
C GLY A 485 -15.63 -25.41 -17.46
N ASP A 486 -15.08 -24.65 -16.51
CA ASP A 486 -15.34 -24.79 -15.06
C ASP A 486 -15.49 -23.42 -14.33
N SER A 487 -15.72 -22.33 -15.08
CA SER A 487 -15.90 -20.98 -14.51
C SER A 487 -17.37 -20.69 -14.15
N PRO A 488 -17.76 -20.55 -12.86
CA PRO A 488 -19.14 -20.29 -12.47
C PRO A 488 -19.61 -18.84 -12.75
N TYR A 489 -18.83 -18.05 -13.49
CA TYR A 489 -19.15 -16.68 -13.88
C TYR A 489 -19.56 -16.53 -15.36
N GLU A 490 -19.58 -17.61 -16.14
CA GLU A 490 -20.10 -17.61 -17.52
C GLU A 490 -21.64 -17.46 -17.55
N SER A 491 -22.14 -16.23 -17.46
CA SER A 491 -23.41 -15.86 -18.08
C SER A 491 -23.46 -14.41 -18.55
N ASN A 492 -23.87 -14.22 -19.82
CA ASN A 492 -24.28 -12.95 -20.45
C ASN A 492 -23.22 -11.89 -20.80
N HIS A 493 -21.95 -12.26 -21.02
CA HIS A 493 -21.03 -11.43 -21.82
C HIS A 493 -20.53 -12.17 -23.08
N SER A 494 -21.32 -12.07 -24.14
CA SER A 494 -21.00 -12.62 -25.46
C SER A 494 -19.73 -11.99 -26.06
N SER A 495 -18.86 -12.84 -26.59
CA SER A 495 -17.64 -12.49 -27.31
C SER A 495 -17.96 -11.82 -28.67
N HIS A 496 -18.14 -10.50 -28.67
CA HIS A 496 -18.30 -9.70 -29.89
C HIS A 496 -17.21 -8.63 -30.03
N ARG A 497 -16.27 -8.91 -30.94
CA ARG A 497 -15.28 -7.95 -31.47
C ARG A 497 -16.06 -6.94 -32.35
N PRO A 498 -16.13 -5.64 -32.02
CA PRO A 498 -16.81 -4.67 -32.86
C PRO A 498 -16.03 -4.45 -34.18
N PRO A 499 -16.72 -4.31 -35.33
CA PRO A 499 -16.06 -4.02 -36.60
C PRO A 499 -15.57 -2.56 -36.66
N PRO A 500 -14.51 -2.27 -37.44
CA PRO A 500 -14.07 -0.89 -37.68
C PRO A 500 -15.11 -0.13 -38.53
N PRO A 501 -15.46 1.13 -38.18
CA PRO A 501 -16.45 1.89 -38.91
C PRO A 501 -15.82 2.72 -40.04
N ASP A 502 -16.06 2.29 -41.28
CA ASP A 502 -16.12 3.17 -42.46
C ASP A 502 -17.31 2.74 -43.33
N ASP A 503 -17.81 3.64 -44.18
CA ASP A 503 -18.97 3.48 -45.06
C ASP A 503 -20.30 2.99 -44.42
N LEU A 504 -21.17 3.94 -44.05
CA LEU A 504 -22.41 4.17 -44.83
C LEU A 504 -23.22 5.38 -44.33
N ALA A 505 -23.26 6.44 -45.15
CA ALA A 505 -24.28 7.48 -45.06
C ALA A 505 -25.47 7.18 -46.00
N LYS A 506 -26.64 7.76 -45.69
CA LYS A 506 -27.97 7.56 -46.33
C LYS A 506 -28.66 6.28 -45.82
N ASN A 507 -29.94 6.26 -45.40
CA ASN A 507 -31.06 7.12 -45.82
C ASN A 507 -31.88 7.68 -44.65
N THR A 508 -32.55 8.81 -44.92
CA THR A 508 -33.61 9.38 -44.08
C THR A 508 -34.98 8.86 -44.53
N THR A 509 -35.85 8.45 -43.60
CA THR A 509 -37.28 8.24 -43.88
C THR A 509 -38.13 8.81 -42.74
N THR A 510 -39.22 9.48 -43.08
CA THR A 510 -40.03 10.31 -42.20
C THR A 510 -41.26 9.58 -41.65
N THR A 511 -41.56 9.74 -40.35
CA THR A 511 -42.94 9.58 -39.86
C THR A 511 -43.26 10.62 -38.78
N THR A 512 -44.37 11.33 -38.95
CA THR A 512 -44.91 12.33 -38.02
C THR A 512 -45.78 11.67 -36.94
N THR A 513 -45.86 12.28 -35.75
CA THR A 513 -47.06 12.21 -34.91
C THR A 513 -47.23 13.49 -34.10
N THR A 514 -48.48 13.85 -33.82
CA THR A 514 -48.94 15.18 -33.43
C THR A 514 -48.79 15.53 -31.95
N SER A 515 -48.65 16.82 -31.68
CA SER A 515 -48.89 17.48 -30.38
C SER A 515 -50.30 17.25 -29.83
N ASN A 516 -50.44 17.40 -28.50
CA ASN A 516 -51.60 18.07 -27.91
C ASN A 516 -51.19 18.76 -26.60
N GLU A 517 -51.55 20.05 -26.48
CA GLU A 517 -51.51 20.84 -25.24
C GLU A 517 -52.93 20.88 -24.64
N PRO A 518 -53.11 21.28 -23.38
CA PRO A 518 -53.73 22.59 -23.21
C PRO A 518 -53.19 23.42 -22.04
N THR A 519 -53.37 24.74 -22.17
CA THR A 519 -52.95 25.76 -21.20
C THR A 519 -53.99 26.04 -20.11
N ASN A 520 -53.55 26.61 -18.98
CA ASN A 520 -54.26 27.74 -18.35
C ASN A 520 -53.42 28.50 -17.31
N ASN A 521 -53.80 29.76 -17.05
CA ASN A 521 -53.07 30.72 -16.19
C ASN A 521 -53.82 31.10 -14.91
N SER A 522 -53.09 31.32 -13.81
CA SER A 522 -53.31 32.39 -12.81
C SER A 522 -52.14 32.35 -11.80
N GLN A 523 -51.29 33.37 -11.71
CA GLN A 523 -51.50 34.66 -11.01
C GLN A 523 -51.84 34.54 -9.52
N ASN A 524 -50.87 34.88 -8.67
CA ASN A 524 -51.00 36.06 -7.80
C ASN A 524 -49.61 36.55 -7.33
N GLN A 525 -49.45 37.87 -7.23
CA GLN A 525 -48.28 38.54 -6.68
C GLN A 525 -48.64 39.19 -5.33
N ALA A 526 -47.64 39.39 -4.47
CA ALA A 526 -47.72 40.28 -3.32
C ALA A 526 -46.65 41.37 -3.43
N SER A 527 -46.91 42.58 -2.94
CA SER A 527 -46.00 43.73 -3.04
C SER A 527 -46.10 44.64 -1.82
N ALA A 528 -44.96 45.05 -1.25
CA ALA A 528 -44.85 46.18 -0.32
C ALA A 528 -43.38 46.68 -0.17
N ALA A 529 -43.21 47.99 -0.11
CA ALA A 529 -41.97 48.79 0.14
C ALA A 529 -42.43 50.26 0.42
N PRO A 530 -41.57 51.32 0.57
CA PRO A 530 -40.10 51.44 0.67
C PRO A 530 -39.71 52.04 2.07
N PRO A 531 -39.15 53.26 2.37
CA PRO A 531 -38.38 54.27 1.61
C PRO A 531 -37.17 54.98 2.33
N ASN A 532 -35.98 54.85 1.73
CA ASN A 532 -35.07 55.96 1.34
C ASN A 532 -34.19 56.76 2.34
N LEU A 533 -33.23 57.51 1.73
CA LEU A 533 -32.37 58.64 2.21
C LEU A 533 -31.06 58.24 2.95
N LEU A 534 -29.83 58.70 2.63
CA LEU A 534 -29.18 59.62 1.65
C LEU A 534 -27.72 59.12 1.35
N ARG A 535 -26.85 59.55 0.40
CA ARG A 535 -26.85 60.33 -0.88
C ARG A 535 -25.71 61.40 -1.00
N ARG A 536 -24.45 61.00 -1.29
CA ARG A 536 -23.35 61.80 -1.93
C ARG A 536 -22.37 60.83 -2.65
N THR A 537 -21.90 60.93 -3.90
CA THR A 537 -21.32 61.99 -4.79
C THR A 537 -19.89 62.42 -4.40
N SER A 538 -18.88 62.53 -5.30
CA SER A 538 -18.76 62.28 -6.76
C SER A 538 -17.26 62.27 -7.20
N ASN A 539 -16.86 61.70 -8.35
CA ASN A 539 -16.41 62.36 -9.61
C ASN A 539 -15.81 61.24 -10.54
N THR A 540 -16.07 61.07 -11.85
CA THR A 540 -15.57 61.79 -13.08
C THR A 540 -14.05 62.00 -13.14
N THR A 541 -13.29 61.71 -14.22
CA THR A 541 -13.59 61.40 -15.66
C THR A 541 -12.46 60.47 -16.22
N THR A 542 -12.45 59.87 -17.43
CA THR A 542 -12.68 60.39 -18.81
C THR A 542 -12.95 59.23 -19.81
N SER A 543 -13.38 59.51 -21.06
CA SER A 543 -13.80 58.51 -22.07
C SER A 543 -12.83 58.35 -23.27
N SER A 544 -12.89 57.20 -23.94
CA SER A 544 -12.64 57.05 -25.39
C SER A 544 -13.38 55.82 -25.96
N ASP A 545 -14.22 56.01 -26.97
CA ASP A 545 -15.14 54.98 -27.50
C ASP A 545 -14.49 53.95 -28.46
N ILE A 546 -14.99 52.70 -28.42
CA ILE A 546 -14.90 51.72 -29.51
C ILE A 546 -16.27 51.02 -29.66
N THR A 547 -16.69 50.76 -30.90
CA THR A 547 -18.03 50.26 -31.28
C THR A 547 -18.35 48.83 -30.81
N PRO A 548 -19.64 48.50 -30.54
CA PRO A 548 -20.04 47.23 -29.95
C PRO A 548 -20.11 46.05 -30.94
N SER A 549 -19.64 44.88 -30.50
CA SER A 549 -19.83 43.58 -31.14
C SER A 549 -21.26 43.02 -30.92
N PRO A 550 -21.77 42.13 -31.79
CA PRO A 550 -23.04 41.44 -31.54
C PRO A 550 -22.96 40.51 -30.31
N PRO A 551 -24.10 40.23 -29.65
CA PRO A 551 -24.14 39.42 -28.42
C PRO A 551 -23.81 37.95 -28.68
N PRO A 552 -23.20 37.25 -27.70
CA PRO A 552 -22.85 35.84 -27.84
C PRO A 552 -24.10 34.94 -27.90
N THR A 553 -24.11 34.00 -28.83
CA THR A 553 -25.15 32.98 -28.96
C THR A 553 -25.19 32.08 -27.72
N GLN A 554 -26.38 31.75 -27.23
CA GLN A 554 -26.53 30.77 -26.14
C GLN A 554 -25.97 29.40 -26.56
N PRO A 555 -25.26 28.68 -25.67
CA PRO A 555 -24.83 27.32 -25.95
C PRO A 555 -26.05 26.39 -26.08
N LYS A 556 -26.08 25.57 -27.12
CA LYS A 556 -27.06 24.49 -27.25
C LYS A 556 -26.86 23.48 -26.10
N PRO A 557 -27.93 22.83 -25.61
CA PRO A 557 -27.79 21.65 -24.76
C PRO A 557 -26.93 20.60 -25.45
N LEU A 558 -25.91 20.11 -24.75
CA LEU A 558 -25.14 18.95 -25.21
C LEU A 558 -26.03 17.71 -25.10
N LEU A 559 -26.20 17.00 -26.22
CA LEU A 559 -26.73 15.63 -26.20
C LEU A 559 -25.76 14.74 -25.38
N PRO A 560 -26.26 13.72 -24.68
CA PRO A 560 -25.41 12.82 -23.91
C PRO A 560 -24.38 12.16 -24.83
N ALA A 561 -23.11 12.19 -24.43
CA ALA A 561 -22.02 11.65 -25.22
C ALA A 561 -22.22 10.14 -25.46
N GLN A 562 -22.03 9.70 -26.71
CA GLN A 562 -21.91 8.28 -26.99
C GLN A 562 -20.71 7.72 -26.22
N GLN A 563 -20.86 6.52 -25.66
CA GLN A 563 -19.82 5.87 -24.87
C GLN A 563 -18.54 5.68 -25.70
N THR A 564 -17.45 6.30 -25.26
CA THR A 564 -16.13 6.11 -25.86
C THR A 564 -15.62 4.68 -25.60
N PRO A 565 -15.01 4.02 -26.60
CA PRO A 565 -14.53 2.65 -26.45
C PRO A 565 -13.39 2.56 -25.42
N ARG A 566 -13.38 1.45 -24.64
CA ARG A 566 -12.34 1.03 -23.66
C ARG A 566 -11.35 2.14 -23.28
N THR A 567 -11.81 3.17 -22.58
CA THR A 567 -10.96 4.28 -22.14
C THR A 567 -9.86 3.76 -21.21
N ASN A 568 -8.59 4.10 -21.45
CA ASN A 568 -7.46 3.67 -20.64
C ASN A 568 -7.65 4.06 -19.16
N TRP A 569 -7.57 3.09 -18.25
CA TRP A 569 -7.63 3.32 -16.81
C TRP A 569 -6.21 3.34 -16.23
N ALA A 570 -5.80 4.56 -15.86
CA ALA A 570 -4.57 4.93 -15.19
C ALA A 570 -3.25 4.67 -15.94
N TYR A 571 -2.56 5.76 -16.30
CA TYR A 571 -1.14 5.77 -16.66
C TYR A 571 -0.21 5.58 -15.45
N PHE A 572 -0.76 5.47 -14.24
CA PHE A 572 -0.02 5.35 -13.00
C PHE A 572 -0.90 4.73 -11.90
N THR A 573 -0.65 3.48 -11.51
CA THR A 573 -1.28 2.87 -10.32
C THR A 573 -0.26 2.49 -9.26
N TYR A 574 -0.65 2.55 -7.99
CA TYR A 574 0.18 2.15 -6.86
C TYR A 574 -0.66 1.74 -5.65
N THR A 575 -0.20 0.73 -4.91
CA THR A 575 -0.96 0.11 -3.81
C THR A 575 -0.36 0.45 -2.43
N PRO A 576 -0.89 1.48 -1.71
CA PRO A 576 -0.37 1.90 -0.40
C PRO A 576 -0.76 1.01 0.80
N SER A 577 -1.77 0.14 0.67
CA SER A 577 -2.27 -0.69 1.78
C SER A 577 -2.85 -2.03 1.34
N ILE A 578 -2.77 -3.01 2.24
CA ILE A 578 -3.42 -4.31 2.12
C ILE A 578 -4.05 -4.66 3.48
N ALA A 579 -5.33 -4.99 3.49
CA ALA A 579 -6.03 -5.46 4.69
C ALA A 579 -6.83 -6.72 4.38
N TRP A 580 -7.12 -7.55 5.37
CA TRP A 580 -8.13 -8.59 5.20
C TRP A 580 -9.50 -7.93 4.92
N SER A 581 -10.25 -8.46 3.95
CA SER A 581 -11.61 -8.00 3.66
C SER A 581 -12.52 -8.18 4.87
N PHE A 582 -13.55 -7.33 5.01
CA PHE A 582 -14.49 -7.40 6.12
C PHE A 582 -15.13 -8.79 6.25
N ARG A 583 -15.08 -9.36 7.46
CA ARG A 583 -15.66 -10.66 7.80
C ARG A 583 -16.81 -10.46 8.79
N SER A 584 -17.94 -11.10 8.54
CA SER A 584 -19.11 -11.12 9.46
C SER A 584 -18.94 -12.06 10.65
N ARG A 585 -17.83 -12.79 10.72
CA ARG A 585 -17.41 -13.67 11.82
C ARG A 585 -15.89 -13.48 12.06
N PRO A 586 -15.38 -13.69 13.29
CA PRO A 586 -13.94 -13.64 13.57
C PRO A 586 -13.13 -14.62 12.71
N ALA A 587 -11.85 -14.33 12.48
CA ALA A 587 -11.01 -15.21 11.68
C ALA A 587 -10.67 -16.53 12.38
N ILE A 588 -10.42 -16.48 13.70
CA ILE A 588 -10.09 -17.63 14.53
C ILE A 588 -11.40 -18.35 14.94
N PRO A 589 -11.51 -19.67 14.76
CA PRO A 589 -12.67 -20.43 15.21
C PRO A 589 -12.82 -20.33 16.73
N ARG A 590 -14.04 -20.10 17.23
CA ARG A 590 -14.31 -20.19 18.67
C ARG A 590 -14.08 -21.64 19.09
N ARG A 591 -13.18 -21.89 20.06
CA ARG A 591 -13.08 -23.22 20.68
C ARG A 591 -14.34 -23.42 21.50
N GLU A 592 -15.34 -24.09 20.92
CA GLU A 592 -16.46 -24.63 21.68
C GLU A 592 -15.89 -25.47 22.81
N HIS A 593 -16.00 -24.97 24.04
CA HIS A 593 -15.67 -25.75 25.21
C HIS A 593 -16.74 -26.84 25.30
N GLY A 594 -16.33 -28.10 25.10
CA GLY A 594 -17.21 -29.24 25.34
C GLY A 594 -17.77 -29.17 26.76
N PRO A 595 -18.96 -29.76 27.02
CA PRO A 595 -19.70 -29.58 28.27
C PRO A 595 -18.79 -29.86 29.48
N GLN A 596 -18.42 -28.78 30.17
CA GLN A 596 -17.36 -28.77 31.17
C GLN A 596 -17.98 -29.00 32.54
N ASP A 597 -17.53 -30.04 33.26
CA ASP A 597 -18.08 -30.38 34.58
C ASP A 597 -17.92 -29.22 35.58
N ASP A 598 -19.05 -28.77 36.16
CA ASP A 598 -19.20 -27.64 37.10
C ASP A 598 -18.55 -27.88 38.49
N ARG A 599 -17.26 -28.24 38.53
CA ARG A 599 -16.56 -28.66 39.77
C ARG A 599 -15.09 -28.21 39.88
N SER A 600 -14.82 -26.91 39.73
CA SER A 600 -13.60 -26.28 40.32
C SER A 600 -13.68 -24.74 40.38
N ALA A 601 -14.59 -24.20 41.18
CA ALA A 601 -14.56 -22.77 41.54
C ALA A 601 -13.44 -22.53 42.58
N GLY A 602 -12.36 -21.83 42.21
CA GLY A 602 -11.20 -21.66 43.11
C GLY A 602 -9.97 -20.95 42.54
N SER A 603 -10.14 -19.84 41.81
CA SER A 603 -9.04 -18.95 41.40
C SER A 603 -9.50 -17.49 41.31
N ASP A 604 -8.57 -16.55 41.50
CA ASP A 604 -8.88 -15.12 41.68
C ASP A 604 -9.41 -14.41 40.41
N PRO A 605 -10.37 -13.47 40.55
CA PRO A 605 -10.84 -12.61 39.47
C PRO A 605 -9.92 -11.38 39.25
N GLY A 606 -8.61 -11.56 39.39
CA GLY A 606 -7.68 -10.45 39.70
C GLY A 606 -6.69 -10.02 38.60
N SER A 607 -6.35 -10.89 37.65
CA SER A 607 -5.33 -10.61 36.61
C SER A 607 -5.57 -11.43 35.34
N ASP A 608 -5.02 -10.93 34.24
CA ASP A 608 -5.13 -11.44 32.86
C ASP A 608 -6.56 -11.39 32.29
N GLY A 609 -6.77 -10.48 31.35
CA GLY A 609 -8.03 -10.34 30.62
C GLY A 609 -8.32 -11.53 29.71
N ASP A 610 -9.61 -11.80 29.48
CA ASP A 610 -10.12 -12.95 28.73
C ASP A 610 -9.30 -13.24 27.45
N PRO A 611 -8.58 -14.39 27.38
CA PRO A 611 -7.78 -14.76 26.21
C PRO A 611 -8.58 -14.87 24.91
N GLU A 612 -9.90 -15.05 24.98
CA GLU A 612 -10.79 -15.10 23.81
C GLU A 612 -11.10 -13.71 23.23
N HIS A 613 -11.16 -12.66 24.08
CA HIS A 613 -11.35 -11.28 23.60
C HIS A 613 -10.17 -10.85 22.74
N THR A 614 -8.94 -10.91 23.28
CA THR A 614 -7.76 -10.39 22.59
C THR A 614 -7.56 -11.10 21.25
N ARG A 615 -7.76 -12.43 21.21
CA ARG A 615 -7.74 -13.24 19.97
C ARG A 615 -8.72 -12.74 18.91
N THR A 616 -9.89 -12.21 19.30
CA THR A 616 -10.92 -11.73 18.37
C THR A 616 -10.46 -10.49 17.60
N LEU A 617 -9.68 -9.60 18.23
CA LEU A 617 -9.12 -8.41 17.57
C LEU A 617 -7.78 -8.71 16.88
N GLN A 618 -6.93 -9.56 17.47
CA GLN A 618 -5.72 -10.11 16.81
C GLN A 618 -6.07 -10.77 15.46
N ALA A 619 -7.20 -11.48 15.41
CA ALA A 619 -7.74 -12.11 14.21
C ALA A 619 -8.05 -11.15 13.05
N LEU A 620 -8.08 -9.83 13.27
CA LEU A 620 -8.26 -8.83 12.19
C LEU A 620 -6.97 -8.63 11.36
N ASN A 621 -5.81 -9.06 11.86
CA ASN A 621 -4.55 -9.10 11.10
C ASN A 621 -4.22 -10.51 10.54
N ILE A 622 -5.04 -11.52 10.85
CA ILE A 622 -4.79 -12.94 10.52
C ILE A 622 -5.79 -13.43 9.46
N GLY A 623 -5.33 -14.28 8.55
CA GLY A 623 -6.19 -14.93 7.55
C GLY A 623 -5.58 -16.20 6.95
N TYR A 624 -6.35 -16.80 6.05
CA TYR A 624 -6.08 -18.07 5.37
C TYR A 624 -5.98 -17.88 3.85
N LEU A 625 -5.56 -18.92 3.12
CA LEU A 625 -5.34 -18.88 1.67
C LEU A 625 -6.60 -18.56 0.86
N ASP A 626 -7.77 -18.99 1.34
CA ASP A 626 -9.09 -18.78 0.74
C ASP A 626 -9.81 -17.51 1.25
N ASP A 627 -9.22 -16.80 2.23
CA ASP A 627 -9.72 -15.47 2.62
C ASP A 627 -9.34 -14.42 1.56
N GLU A 628 -10.19 -13.40 1.41
CA GLU A 628 -9.89 -12.21 0.61
C GLU A 628 -9.14 -11.14 1.40
N VAL A 629 -8.27 -10.43 0.69
CA VAL A 629 -7.79 -9.10 1.07
C VAL A 629 -8.50 -8.02 0.24
N ILE A 630 -8.58 -6.82 0.82
CA ILE A 630 -8.85 -5.57 0.14
C ILE A 630 -7.54 -4.80 -0.06
N LEU A 631 -7.27 -4.44 -1.31
CA LEU A 631 -6.11 -3.65 -1.73
C LEU A 631 -6.57 -2.22 -1.98
N GLY A 632 -5.95 -1.25 -1.27
CA GLY A 632 -6.11 0.17 -1.60
C GLY A 632 -5.25 0.52 -2.80
N ILE A 633 -5.76 1.30 -3.76
CA ILE A 633 -5.05 1.66 -4.99
C ILE A 633 -5.18 3.17 -5.24
N GLY A 634 -4.06 3.87 -5.34
CA GLY A 634 -3.98 5.23 -5.90
C GLY A 634 -3.85 5.18 -7.43
N MET A 635 -4.51 6.10 -8.13
CA MET A 635 -4.58 6.14 -9.59
C MET A 635 -4.30 7.56 -10.12
N ASP A 636 -3.37 7.70 -11.07
CA ASP A 636 -2.99 8.94 -11.77
C ASP A 636 -2.68 10.16 -10.90
N ASP A 637 -2.40 9.95 -9.61
CA ASP A 637 -2.32 10.99 -8.57
C ASP A 637 -3.55 11.94 -8.62
N ARG A 638 -4.73 11.35 -8.85
CA ARG A 638 -6.03 12.03 -8.98
C ARG A 638 -7.20 11.24 -8.41
N GLY A 639 -7.13 9.91 -8.48
CA GLY A 639 -8.22 8.99 -8.16
C GLY A 639 -7.84 7.90 -7.17
N GLN A 640 -8.87 7.24 -6.63
CA GLN A 640 -8.77 6.19 -5.64
C GLN A 640 -9.64 4.99 -6.04
N GLY A 641 -9.10 3.79 -5.86
CA GLY A 641 -9.78 2.54 -6.15
C GLY A 641 -9.49 1.46 -5.12
N VAL A 642 -10.28 0.40 -5.15
CA VAL A 642 -10.08 -0.83 -4.36
C VAL A 642 -10.23 -2.05 -5.23
N ALA A 643 -9.38 -3.06 -5.00
CA ALA A 643 -9.57 -4.40 -5.54
C ALA A 643 -9.71 -5.41 -4.40
N ARG A 644 -10.54 -6.43 -4.58
CA ARG A 644 -10.64 -7.58 -3.66
C ARG A 644 -10.21 -8.85 -4.36
N VAL A 645 -9.34 -9.61 -3.70
CA VAL A 645 -8.65 -10.78 -4.28
C VAL A 645 -8.36 -11.79 -3.18
N ARG A 646 -8.40 -13.10 -3.47
CA ARG A 646 -8.01 -14.13 -2.51
C ARG A 646 -6.49 -14.13 -2.28
N ALA A 647 -6.07 -14.48 -1.06
CA ALA A 647 -4.65 -14.64 -0.77
C ALA A 647 -3.97 -15.70 -1.68
N GLU A 648 -4.66 -16.80 -2.01
CA GLU A 648 -4.15 -17.84 -2.93
C GLU A 648 -4.03 -17.39 -4.40
N GLU A 649 -4.71 -16.32 -4.81
CA GLU A 649 -4.63 -15.75 -6.16
C GLU A 649 -3.47 -14.76 -6.26
N LEU A 650 -3.31 -13.88 -5.27
CA LEU A 650 -2.19 -12.93 -5.18
C LEU A 650 -0.83 -13.60 -4.96
N LEU A 651 -0.85 -14.78 -4.32
CA LEU A 651 0.33 -15.60 -4.08
C LEU A 651 0.43 -16.78 -5.05
N ALA A 652 -0.27 -16.77 -6.19
CA ALA A 652 0.00 -17.71 -7.28
C ALA A 652 1.29 -17.34 -8.04
N CYS A 653 1.91 -18.31 -8.73
CA CYS A 653 3.11 -18.09 -9.54
C CYS A 653 4.31 -17.46 -8.76
N LEU A 654 4.57 -17.92 -7.54
CA LEU A 654 5.76 -17.48 -6.80
C LEU A 654 7.05 -18.05 -7.43
N ARG A 655 8.13 -17.26 -7.42
CA ARG A 655 9.51 -17.74 -7.48
C ARG A 655 10.09 -17.85 -6.06
N ARG A 656 10.90 -18.88 -5.82
CA ARG A 656 11.60 -19.07 -4.53
C ARG A 656 12.69 -18.00 -4.37
N CYS A 657 12.97 -17.60 -3.13
CA CYS A 657 14.14 -16.80 -2.84
C CYS A 657 15.37 -17.70 -2.65
N GLY A 658 16.49 -17.35 -3.29
CA GLY A 658 17.75 -18.11 -3.20
C GLY A 658 17.88 -19.32 -4.15
N SER A 659 16.92 -19.56 -5.05
CA SER A 659 17.19 -20.31 -6.28
C SER A 659 17.85 -19.39 -7.32
N GLU A 660 18.51 -19.97 -8.32
CA GLU A 660 18.80 -19.23 -9.56
C GLU A 660 17.47 -18.77 -10.22
N PRO A 661 17.45 -17.62 -10.92
CA PRO A 661 16.23 -17.00 -11.46
C PRO A 661 15.65 -17.74 -12.67
#